data_AF-A0A2S5DZS2-F1
#
_entry.id   AF-A0A2S5DZS2-F1
#
_cell.length_a   1.000
_cell.length_b   1.000
_cell.length_c   1.000
_cell.angle_alpha   90.00
_cell.angle_beta   90.00
_cell.angle_gamma   90.00
#
_symmetry.space_group_name_H-M   'P 1'
#
loop_
_entity.id
_entity.type
_entity.pdbx_description
1 polymer ?
#
loop_
_entity_poly.entity_id
_entity_poly.type
_entity_poly.pdbx_seq_one_letter_code
_entity_poly.pdbx_strand_id
1 'polypeptide(L)'
;MFFQVEAEYEGLSAERFRYARNKYLQFVAETSAYYPELESNKRFYLTIHWEADALIRFNRWLVGQDLKSKSRYGVYKSVRQVMDMAYALRIVDTVVYHPPVFKGASETKERSAYTESEQEVVNAAIARWIDLANSVLNGYTPTGQGIPYRRQNTLPPISIDGQLCTVSEAAKRYGVKHGVISQRIRTGWTPEQAVGLAPPPSPRFTSIQISVEGISYSSVGAAARAYAVDPAVVAQRLRMGHTPEQSVGIDPIHVLQRDERALLWLFENQYACNALAMYEDFYDRRQNLVAVCTMQRLSKLFIRWGVWPHVDDRLIMPLAAEFSMLAGLNVEALKELEIDSYQREHRLTGQPVITYRKRRAGSSTRSEDRELHLPLLDMEELYLDESVVQKLGKLVGLVLGLTSRIREDAPPEIARRLFIFEDVECSHREGKRVIVAIDPKRKAGKWYRRFCTDEGLYSLFGKNFNFSLARCRPTLATNMVLAGATLFDVQVALGHESIQTTATYLDEQGLKPTFNRTVSEALERIAQRSREFQKTEQARVPRAPTSPSPELDCFHETLSGCGCKNPYNPSENVRAVTKHVDGTPCRFWNMCIRCDRSIVTERTLPKLIVYRRRVNVALESDSPAIRGRKSLFEDAVKLIDGILAEDMVFPAAVIRTAEHVAATMDDLLVDHLIYQGF
;
A
#
# COMPACT_ATOMS: atom_id res chain seq x y z
N MET A 1 44.67 -8.12 -11.49
CA MET A 1 43.28 -8.40 -11.94
C MET A 1 42.22 -7.94 -10.97
N PHE A 2 42.00 -8.58 -9.81
CA PHE A 2 40.94 -8.15 -8.87
C PHE A 2 41.01 -6.66 -8.49
N PHE A 3 42.21 -6.14 -8.22
CA PHE A 3 42.41 -4.72 -7.93
C PHE A 3 42.06 -3.78 -9.10
N GLN A 4 42.31 -4.23 -10.34
CA GLN A 4 42.02 -3.45 -11.54
C GLN A 4 40.52 -3.37 -11.79
N VAL A 5 39.79 -4.48 -11.60
CA VAL A 5 38.33 -4.47 -11.62
C VAL A 5 37.78 -3.70 -10.42
N GLU A 6 38.35 -3.84 -9.22
CA GLU A 6 37.96 -3.06 -8.04
C GLU A 6 38.07 -1.54 -8.28
N ALA A 7 39.12 -1.08 -8.97
CA ALA A 7 39.33 0.33 -9.30
C ALA A 7 38.34 0.89 -10.35
N GLU A 8 37.65 0.04 -11.11
CA GLU A 8 36.62 0.45 -12.07
C GLU A 8 35.25 0.73 -11.43
N TYR A 9 35.06 0.40 -10.15
CA TYR A 9 33.79 0.58 -9.44
C TYR A 9 33.97 1.36 -8.13
N GLU A 10 32.95 2.12 -7.74
CA GLU A 10 32.94 2.86 -6.48
C GLU A 10 32.00 2.24 -5.42
N GLY A 11 32.24 2.60 -4.14
CA GLY A 11 31.36 2.28 -3.02
C GLY A 11 31.16 0.77 -2.75
N LEU A 12 29.89 0.36 -2.58
CA LEU A 12 29.50 -1.01 -2.21
C LEU A 12 29.89 -2.08 -3.24
N SER A 13 30.12 -1.70 -4.49
CA SER A 13 30.52 -2.66 -5.53
C SER A 13 32.02 -2.97 -5.48
N ALA A 14 32.86 -1.99 -5.15
CA ALA A 14 34.28 -2.23 -4.87
C ALA A 14 34.47 -3.17 -3.66
N GLU A 15 33.69 -2.98 -2.60
CA GLU A 15 33.70 -3.87 -1.43
C GLU A 15 33.35 -5.32 -1.79
N ARG A 16 32.41 -5.55 -2.73
CA ARG A 16 32.08 -6.89 -3.21
C ARG A 16 33.25 -7.55 -3.92
N PHE A 17 33.97 -6.83 -4.79
CA PHE A 17 35.15 -7.36 -5.46
C PHE A 17 36.30 -7.64 -4.49
N ARG A 18 36.48 -6.80 -3.47
CA ARG A 18 37.44 -7.04 -2.38
C ARG A 18 37.10 -8.29 -1.59
N TYR A 19 35.83 -8.48 -1.25
CA TYR A 19 35.35 -9.67 -0.56
C TYR A 19 35.53 -10.93 -1.42
N ALA A 20 35.17 -10.87 -2.71
CA ALA A 20 35.36 -11.95 -3.66
C ALA A 20 36.83 -12.31 -3.86
N ARG A 21 37.72 -11.31 -3.94
CA ARG A 21 39.19 -11.50 -3.98
C ARG A 21 39.67 -12.28 -2.76
N ASN A 22 39.29 -11.84 -1.56
CA ASN A 22 39.71 -12.50 -0.33
C ASN A 22 39.21 -13.96 -0.28
N LYS A 23 37.99 -14.23 -0.76
CA LYS A 23 37.45 -15.59 -0.86
C LYS A 23 38.15 -16.44 -1.91
N TYR A 24 38.52 -15.87 -3.05
CA TYR A 24 39.28 -16.58 -4.07
C TYR A 24 40.71 -16.90 -3.61
N LEU A 25 41.36 -15.97 -2.89
CA LEU A 25 42.65 -16.23 -2.26
C LEU A 25 42.57 -17.30 -1.17
N GLN A 26 41.49 -17.30 -0.37
CA GLN A 26 41.22 -18.35 0.62
C GLN A 26 41.10 -19.72 -0.06
N PHE A 27 40.36 -19.82 -1.16
CA PHE A 27 40.26 -21.04 -1.97
C PHE A 27 41.63 -21.54 -2.44
N VAL A 28 42.45 -20.66 -3.03
CA VAL A 28 43.79 -21.03 -3.52
C VAL A 28 44.71 -21.45 -2.37
N ALA A 29 44.63 -20.78 -1.21
CA ALA A 29 45.44 -21.10 -0.04
C ALA A 29 45.06 -22.42 0.63
N GLU A 30 43.76 -22.75 0.70
CA GLU A 30 43.26 -23.95 1.38
C GLU A 30 43.37 -25.21 0.51
N THR A 31 43.20 -25.08 -0.80
CA THR A 31 43.06 -26.24 -1.71
C THR A 31 44.15 -26.33 -2.77
N SER A 32 45.09 -25.38 -2.81
CA SER A 32 46.03 -25.23 -3.93
C SER A 32 45.32 -25.19 -5.29
N ALA A 33 44.08 -24.68 -5.30
CA ALA A 33 43.14 -24.71 -6.42
C ALA A 33 42.93 -26.11 -7.06
N TYR A 34 43.21 -27.18 -6.29
CA TYR A 34 43.24 -28.58 -6.72
C TYR A 34 44.30 -28.92 -7.78
N TYR A 35 45.41 -28.17 -7.84
CA TYR A 35 46.57 -28.52 -8.67
C TYR A 35 47.69 -29.15 -7.81
N PRO A 36 48.16 -30.37 -8.13
CA PRO A 36 49.25 -31.02 -7.41
C PRO A 36 50.56 -30.21 -7.41
N GLU A 37 50.83 -29.48 -8.49
CA GLU A 37 52.04 -28.67 -8.66
C GLU A 37 52.11 -27.49 -7.68
N LEU A 38 50.95 -26.96 -7.29
CA LEU A 38 50.84 -25.84 -6.36
C LEU A 38 51.08 -26.24 -4.90
N GLU A 39 51.05 -27.53 -4.57
CA GLU A 39 51.42 -28.05 -3.24
C GLU A 39 52.94 -27.95 -3.01
N SER A 40 53.72 -28.14 -4.07
CA SER A 40 55.18 -28.07 -4.04
C SER A 40 55.72 -26.66 -4.30
N ASN A 41 55.08 -25.91 -5.22
CA ASN A 41 55.47 -24.54 -5.57
C ASN A 41 54.26 -23.61 -5.55
N LYS A 42 54.17 -22.73 -4.55
CA LYS A 42 53.03 -21.83 -4.33
C LYS A 42 52.89 -20.67 -5.34
N ARG A 43 53.64 -20.68 -6.44
CA ARG A 43 53.53 -19.64 -7.49
C ARG A 43 52.32 -19.92 -8.38
N PHE A 44 51.30 -19.08 -8.24
CA PHE A 44 50.08 -19.16 -9.03
C PHE A 44 50.18 -18.28 -10.29
N TYR A 45 50.28 -18.88 -11.47
CA TYR A 45 50.23 -18.19 -12.75
C TYR A 45 48.81 -18.15 -13.33
N LEU A 46 48.32 -16.95 -13.68
CA LEU A 46 46.98 -16.78 -14.26
C LEU A 46 46.83 -17.49 -15.60
N THR A 47 47.84 -17.41 -16.48
CA THR A 47 47.84 -18.04 -17.80
C THR A 47 47.74 -19.57 -17.76
N ILE A 48 48.22 -20.19 -16.68
CA ILE A 48 48.23 -21.65 -16.50
C ILE A 48 46.99 -22.11 -15.72
N HIS A 49 46.68 -21.45 -14.60
CA HIS A 49 45.67 -21.95 -13.65
C HIS A 49 44.26 -21.35 -13.85
N TRP A 50 44.10 -20.32 -14.68
CA TRP A 50 42.78 -19.87 -15.16
C TRP A 50 42.41 -20.54 -16.47
N GLU A 51 42.42 -21.87 -16.45
CA GLU A 51 41.93 -22.70 -17.54
C GLU A 51 40.40 -22.83 -17.54
N ALA A 52 39.87 -23.55 -18.51
CA ALA A 52 38.43 -23.66 -18.78
C ALA A 52 37.60 -24.06 -17.54
N ASP A 53 38.13 -24.92 -16.67
CA ASP A 53 37.43 -25.46 -15.49
C ASP A 53 37.72 -24.70 -14.18
N ALA A 54 38.51 -23.62 -14.22
CA ALA A 54 38.93 -22.90 -13.02
C ALA A 54 37.75 -22.39 -12.18
N LEU A 55 36.70 -21.89 -12.85
CA LEU A 55 35.49 -21.41 -12.19
C LEU A 55 34.61 -22.55 -11.64
N ILE A 56 34.65 -23.74 -12.26
CA ILE A 56 33.96 -24.94 -11.77
C ILE A 56 34.59 -25.43 -10.46
N ARG A 57 35.92 -25.50 -10.41
CA ARG A 57 36.67 -25.87 -9.20
C ARG A 57 36.43 -24.88 -8.06
N PHE A 58 36.43 -23.59 -8.36
CA PHE A 58 36.09 -22.56 -7.38
C PHE A 58 34.66 -22.73 -6.86
N ASN A 59 33.68 -22.98 -7.75
CA ASN A 59 32.30 -23.21 -7.34
C ASN A 59 32.14 -24.43 -6.43
N ARG A 60 32.86 -25.53 -6.73
CA ARG A 60 32.87 -26.74 -5.88
C ARG A 60 33.32 -26.43 -4.45
N TRP A 61 34.41 -25.68 -4.29
CA TRP A 61 34.86 -25.23 -2.98
C TRP A 61 33.84 -24.30 -2.32
N LEU A 62 33.26 -23.37 -3.08
CA LEU A 62 32.30 -22.38 -2.59
C LEU A 62 30.97 -22.99 -2.10
N VAL A 63 30.56 -24.13 -2.66
CA VAL A 63 29.39 -24.91 -2.19
C VAL A 63 29.65 -25.51 -0.79
N GLY A 64 30.89 -25.92 -0.50
CA GLY A 64 31.29 -26.44 0.82
C GLY A 64 31.45 -25.38 1.91
N GLN A 65 31.35 -24.09 1.58
CA GLN A 65 31.48 -22.99 2.53
C GLN A 65 30.12 -22.64 3.18
N ASP A 66 30.15 -22.31 4.47
CA ASP A 66 29.00 -21.79 5.23
C ASP A 66 28.66 -20.35 4.82
N LEU A 67 28.10 -20.20 3.62
CA LEU A 67 27.66 -18.95 3.03
C LEU A 67 26.21 -19.05 2.60
N LYS A 68 25.43 -18.01 2.87
CA LYS A 68 24.06 -17.86 2.35
C LYS A 68 24.05 -17.93 0.82
N SER A 69 23.00 -18.52 0.24
CA SER A 69 22.92 -18.79 -1.21
C SER A 69 23.14 -17.55 -2.09
N LYS A 70 22.63 -16.38 -1.66
CA LYS A 70 22.80 -15.10 -2.37
C LYS A 70 24.23 -14.56 -2.29
N SER A 71 24.88 -14.70 -1.13
CA SER A 71 26.28 -14.31 -0.95
C SER A 71 27.21 -15.21 -1.76
N ARG A 72 26.92 -16.52 -1.81
CA ARG A 72 27.61 -17.51 -2.65
C ARG A 72 27.52 -17.11 -4.13
N TYR A 73 26.31 -16.85 -4.63
CA TYR A 73 26.12 -16.40 -6.02
C TYR A 73 26.82 -15.07 -6.31
N GLY A 74 26.79 -14.11 -5.38
CA GLY A 74 27.48 -12.83 -5.50
C GLY A 74 28.99 -12.99 -5.67
N VAL A 75 29.62 -13.79 -4.81
CA VAL A 75 31.06 -14.10 -4.89
C VAL A 75 31.41 -14.80 -6.20
N TYR A 76 30.65 -15.83 -6.58
CA TYR A 76 30.82 -16.53 -7.85
C TYR A 76 30.75 -15.57 -9.05
N LYS A 77 29.74 -14.68 -9.08
CA LYS A 77 29.55 -13.70 -10.15
C LYS A 77 30.72 -12.70 -10.22
N SER A 78 31.20 -12.20 -9.08
CA SER A 78 32.34 -11.27 -9.05
C SER A 78 33.63 -11.92 -9.56
N VAL A 79 33.91 -13.18 -9.18
CA VAL A 79 35.09 -13.90 -9.68
C VAL A 79 34.98 -14.17 -11.18
N ARG A 80 33.80 -14.57 -11.66
CA ARG A 80 33.53 -14.73 -13.09
C ARG A 80 33.82 -13.45 -13.87
N GLN A 81 33.30 -12.30 -13.42
CA GLN A 81 33.54 -11.01 -14.08
C GLN A 81 35.04 -10.66 -14.17
N VAL A 82 35.83 -11.02 -13.15
CA VAL A 82 37.27 -10.79 -13.15
C VAL A 82 38.00 -11.69 -14.14
N MET A 83 37.58 -12.95 -14.25
CA MET A 83 38.11 -13.90 -15.25
C MET A 83 37.73 -13.48 -16.68
N ASP A 84 36.47 -13.08 -16.89
CA ASP A 84 35.98 -12.57 -18.18
C ASP A 84 36.76 -11.31 -18.61
N MET A 85 37.04 -10.39 -17.67
CA MET A 85 37.87 -9.21 -17.93
C MET A 85 39.31 -9.58 -18.28
N ALA A 86 39.91 -10.56 -17.59
CA ALA A 86 41.27 -10.99 -17.90
C ALA A 86 41.38 -11.66 -19.28
N TYR A 87 40.34 -12.37 -19.71
CA TYR A 87 40.23 -12.90 -21.06
C TYR A 87 40.09 -11.75 -22.09
N ALA A 88 39.22 -10.78 -21.82
CA ALA A 88 39.03 -9.60 -22.68
C ALA A 88 40.31 -8.78 -22.86
N LEU A 89 41.13 -8.66 -21.82
CA LEU A 89 42.44 -8.00 -21.82
C LEU A 89 43.57 -8.86 -22.38
N ARG A 90 43.29 -10.09 -22.85
CA ARG A 90 44.28 -11.04 -23.38
C ARG A 90 45.40 -11.39 -22.38
N ILE A 91 45.08 -11.36 -21.09
CA ILE A 91 45.98 -11.82 -20.01
C ILE A 91 45.86 -13.34 -19.83
N VAL A 92 44.73 -13.91 -20.24
CA VAL A 92 44.49 -15.36 -20.36
C VAL A 92 43.98 -15.65 -21.76
N ASP A 93 44.47 -16.73 -22.37
CA ASP A 93 44.09 -17.14 -23.73
C ASP A 93 42.87 -18.07 -23.76
N THR A 94 42.48 -18.61 -22.60
CA THR A 94 41.42 -19.61 -22.46
C THR A 94 40.13 -18.97 -21.94
N VAL A 95 39.00 -19.27 -22.59
CA VAL A 95 37.67 -18.89 -22.09
C VAL A 95 37.32 -19.80 -20.91
N VAL A 96 36.94 -19.20 -19.77
CA VAL A 96 36.54 -19.96 -18.59
C VAL A 96 35.07 -20.35 -18.71
N TYR A 97 34.75 -21.65 -18.63
CA TYR A 97 33.38 -22.14 -18.72
C TYR A 97 32.60 -21.80 -17.45
N HIS A 98 31.37 -21.31 -17.65
CA HIS A 98 30.44 -21.05 -16.56
C HIS A 98 29.42 -22.19 -16.42
N PRO A 99 29.45 -22.99 -15.35
CA PRO A 99 28.35 -23.91 -15.06
C PRO A 99 27.05 -23.11 -14.85
N PRO A 100 25.88 -23.66 -15.21
CA PRO A 100 24.59 -23.06 -14.87
C PRO A 100 24.41 -23.05 -13.35
N VAL A 101 24.70 -21.91 -12.73
CA VAL A 101 24.50 -21.70 -11.28
C VAL A 101 23.12 -21.11 -11.06
N PHE A 102 22.28 -21.81 -10.29
CA PHE A 102 20.98 -21.29 -9.87
C PHE A 102 21.17 -19.97 -9.10
N LYS A 103 20.43 -18.93 -9.48
CA LYS A 103 20.32 -17.71 -8.65
C LYS A 103 19.73 -18.17 -7.32
N GLY A 104 20.50 -18.09 -6.23
CA GLY A 104 20.02 -18.48 -4.91
C GLY A 104 18.74 -17.72 -4.56
N ALA A 105 17.72 -18.43 -4.08
CA ALA A 105 16.49 -17.82 -3.58
C ALA A 105 16.79 -16.97 -2.33
N SER A 106 15.97 -15.94 -2.10
CA SER A 106 16.06 -15.14 -0.87
C SER A 106 15.65 -16.00 0.33
N GLU A 107 16.62 -16.45 1.13
CA GLU A 107 16.36 -17.18 2.38
C GLU A 107 15.66 -16.31 3.43
N THR A 108 15.77 -14.98 3.33
CA THR A 108 15.00 -14.04 4.15
C THR A 108 13.63 -13.78 3.53
N LYS A 109 12.57 -14.00 4.33
CA LYS A 109 11.15 -13.65 4.03
C LYS A 109 10.89 -12.13 3.93
N GLU A 110 11.91 -11.32 3.68
CA GLU A 110 11.80 -9.85 3.62
C GLU A 110 10.92 -9.34 2.47
N ARG A 111 10.68 -10.18 1.45
CA ARG A 111 9.93 -9.84 0.24
C ARG A 111 8.83 -10.85 -0.09
N SER A 112 8.45 -11.71 0.85
CA SER A 112 7.30 -12.59 0.66
C SER A 112 6.00 -11.83 0.94
N ALA A 113 4.92 -12.21 0.27
CA ALA A 113 3.59 -11.69 0.59
C ALA A 113 3.22 -11.97 2.07
N TYR A 114 2.38 -11.11 2.64
CA TYR A 114 1.59 -11.41 3.83
C TYR A 114 0.59 -12.53 3.55
N THR A 115 0.33 -13.38 4.54
CA THR A 115 -0.84 -14.26 4.50
C THR A 115 -2.12 -13.43 4.62
N GLU A 116 -3.26 -13.97 4.23
CA GLU A 116 -4.57 -13.29 4.33
C GLU A 116 -4.84 -12.80 5.76
N SER A 117 -4.62 -13.66 6.76
CA SER A 117 -4.74 -13.32 8.18
C SER A 117 -3.75 -12.26 8.67
N GLU A 118 -2.49 -12.30 8.19
CA GLU A 118 -1.50 -11.27 8.50
C GLU A 118 -1.92 -9.92 7.91
N GLN A 119 -2.39 -9.93 6.65
CA GLN A 119 -2.79 -8.74 5.93
C GLN A 119 -3.99 -8.06 6.57
N GLU A 120 -5.04 -8.80 6.95
CA GLU A 120 -6.23 -8.22 7.58
C GLU A 120 -5.89 -7.45 8.86
N VAL A 121 -5.08 -8.06 9.73
CA VAL A 121 -4.66 -7.43 11.00
C VAL A 121 -3.78 -6.21 10.75
N VAL A 122 -2.84 -6.31 9.80
CA VAL A 122 -1.98 -5.18 9.40
C VAL A 122 -2.80 -4.04 8.81
N ASN A 123 -3.77 -4.33 7.94
CA ASN A 123 -4.64 -3.33 7.34
C ASN A 123 -5.52 -2.65 8.39
N ALA A 124 -6.08 -3.42 9.33
CA ALA A 124 -6.85 -2.86 10.43
C ALA A 124 -6.00 -1.96 11.33
N ALA A 125 -4.73 -2.33 11.56
CA ALA A 125 -3.78 -1.49 12.30
C ALA A 125 -3.44 -0.21 11.54
N ILE A 126 -3.12 -0.29 10.26
CA ILE A 126 -2.84 0.88 9.41
C ILE A 126 -4.06 1.82 9.38
N ALA A 127 -5.28 1.29 9.21
CA ALA A 127 -6.50 2.07 9.20
C ALA A 127 -6.69 2.91 10.47
N ARG A 128 -6.41 2.36 11.67
CA ARG A 128 -6.46 3.13 12.93
C ARG A 128 -5.56 4.36 12.93
N TRP A 129 -4.35 4.22 12.36
CA TRP A 129 -3.42 5.35 12.27
C TRP A 129 -3.82 6.35 11.20
N ILE A 130 -4.44 5.90 10.11
CA ILE A 130 -5.02 6.79 9.09
C ILE A 130 -6.18 7.59 9.69
N ASP A 131 -7.03 6.97 10.51
CA ASP A 131 -8.11 7.65 11.22
C ASP A 131 -7.57 8.69 12.21
N LEU A 132 -6.50 8.36 12.93
CA LEU A 132 -5.80 9.32 13.78
C LEU A 132 -5.24 10.49 12.95
N ALA A 133 -4.62 10.22 11.81
CA ALA A 133 -4.08 11.22 10.91
C ALA A 133 -5.19 12.16 10.36
N ASN A 134 -6.36 11.62 10.04
CA ASN A 134 -7.56 12.40 9.68
C ASN A 134 -8.04 13.26 10.85
N SER A 135 -8.12 12.69 12.06
CA SER A 135 -8.55 13.41 13.27
C SER A 135 -7.61 14.58 13.59
N VAL A 136 -6.29 14.37 13.48
CA VAL A 136 -5.28 15.41 13.68
C VAL A 136 -5.43 16.54 12.66
N LEU A 137 -5.74 16.23 11.40
CA LEU A 137 -5.96 17.25 10.37
C LEU A 137 -7.25 18.05 10.60
N ASN A 138 -8.33 17.39 10.99
CA ASN A 138 -9.63 18.03 11.27
C ASN A 138 -9.62 18.88 12.54
N GLY A 139 -8.73 18.56 13.48
CA GLY A 139 -8.62 19.23 14.76
C GLY A 139 -9.57 18.64 15.82
N TYR A 140 -9.25 18.92 17.08
CA TYR A 140 -9.99 18.40 18.22
C TYR A 140 -11.14 19.31 18.64
N THR A 141 -12.33 18.74 18.83
CA THR A 141 -13.48 19.44 19.42
C THR A 141 -13.61 19.10 20.90
N PRO A 142 -13.64 20.10 21.81
CA PRO A 142 -13.82 19.87 23.24
C PRO A 142 -15.06 19.04 23.54
N THR A 143 -14.88 17.95 24.28
CA THR A 143 -15.95 17.03 24.68
C THR A 143 -16.62 17.47 25.98
N GLY A 144 -15.90 18.19 26.86
CA GLY A 144 -16.40 18.58 28.18
C GLY A 144 -16.59 17.39 29.15
N GLN A 145 -16.12 16.20 28.79
CA GLN A 145 -16.19 14.99 29.62
C GLN A 145 -15.09 14.95 30.70
N GLY A 146 -14.12 15.87 30.63
CA GLY A 146 -13.07 16.00 31.63
C GLY A 146 -13.62 16.40 33.00
N ILE A 147 -13.16 15.73 34.05
CA ILE A 147 -13.51 16.05 35.44
C ILE A 147 -12.30 16.68 36.14
N PRO A 148 -12.43 17.87 36.76
CA PRO A 148 -11.32 18.52 37.42
C PRO A 148 -10.77 17.70 38.60
N TYR A 149 -9.50 17.89 38.93
CA TYR A 149 -8.90 17.34 40.15
C TYR A 149 -8.85 18.39 41.26
N ARG A 150 -8.78 17.93 42.51
CA ARG A 150 -8.73 18.83 43.67
C ARG A 150 -7.38 19.56 43.72
N ARG A 151 -7.34 20.84 43.34
CA ARG A 151 -6.15 21.69 43.50
C ARG A 151 -5.89 22.01 44.97
N GLN A 152 -4.64 22.30 45.32
CA GLN A 152 -4.32 22.92 46.61
C GLN A 152 -5.13 24.22 46.76
N ASN A 153 -5.54 24.49 48.00
CA ASN A 153 -6.67 25.35 48.34
C ASN A 153 -6.37 26.86 48.23
N THR A 154 -5.53 27.27 47.27
CA THR A 154 -5.15 28.66 47.02
C THR A 154 -6.12 29.31 46.06
N LEU A 155 -6.81 30.34 46.53
CA LEU A 155 -7.64 31.19 45.68
C LEU A 155 -6.73 32.11 44.85
N PRO A 156 -7.08 32.38 43.57
CA PRO A 156 -6.38 33.39 42.78
C PRO A 156 -6.47 34.77 43.46
N PRO A 157 -5.56 35.71 43.15
CA PRO A 157 -5.63 37.07 43.66
C PRO A 157 -6.99 37.69 43.35
N ILE A 158 -7.58 38.35 44.33
CA ILE A 158 -8.88 39.01 44.23
C ILE A 158 -8.66 40.50 44.03
N SER A 159 -9.45 41.11 43.13
CA SER A 159 -9.45 42.55 42.93
C SER A 159 -10.40 43.17 43.95
N ILE A 160 -9.92 44.08 44.79
CA ILE A 160 -10.72 44.87 45.71
C ILE A 160 -10.32 46.33 45.47
N ASP A 161 -11.29 47.19 45.15
CA ASP A 161 -11.08 48.62 44.83
C ASP A 161 -10.04 48.87 43.71
N GLY A 162 -9.98 47.98 42.72
CA GLY A 162 -9.05 48.09 41.59
C GLY A 162 -7.62 47.62 41.88
N GLN A 163 -7.34 47.09 43.08
CA GLN A 163 -6.05 46.48 43.42
C GLN A 163 -6.15 44.95 43.52
N LEU A 164 -5.27 44.25 42.81
CA LEU A 164 -5.08 42.80 42.95
C LEU A 164 -4.34 42.49 44.25
N CYS A 165 -4.97 41.73 45.15
CA CYS A 165 -4.35 41.28 46.39
C CYS A 165 -4.65 39.80 46.65
N THR A 166 -3.73 39.09 47.31
CA THR A 166 -3.98 37.72 47.75
C THR A 166 -4.99 37.68 48.89
N VAL A 167 -5.67 36.55 49.08
CA VAL A 167 -6.64 36.41 50.20
C VAL A 167 -5.97 36.60 51.57
N SER A 168 -4.69 36.27 51.71
CA SER A 168 -3.90 36.53 52.91
C SER A 168 -3.63 38.02 53.15
N GLU A 169 -3.38 38.78 52.09
CA GLU A 169 -3.22 40.24 52.18
C GLU A 169 -4.56 40.92 52.46
N ALA A 170 -5.63 40.50 51.78
CA ALA A 170 -6.98 41.00 52.03
C ALA A 170 -7.44 40.71 53.47
N ALA A 171 -7.15 39.52 54.01
CA ALA A 171 -7.46 39.16 55.38
C ALA A 171 -6.77 40.08 56.40
N LYS A 172 -5.50 40.41 56.16
CA LYS A 172 -4.74 41.36 57.00
C LYS A 172 -5.27 42.78 56.86
N ARG A 173 -5.59 43.22 55.64
CA ARG A 173 -6.00 44.59 55.33
C ARG A 173 -7.39 44.93 55.88
N TYR A 174 -8.34 44.01 55.73
CA TYR A 174 -9.76 44.26 56.07
C TYR A 174 -10.20 43.55 57.36
N GLY A 175 -9.28 42.90 58.09
CA GLY A 175 -9.56 42.30 59.40
C GLY A 175 -10.51 41.08 59.36
N VAL A 176 -10.78 40.52 58.20
CA VAL A 176 -11.63 39.32 58.04
C VAL A 176 -10.75 38.08 57.98
N LYS A 177 -11.11 37.04 58.74
CA LYS A 177 -10.35 35.77 58.75
C LYS A 177 -10.22 35.21 57.33
N HIS A 178 -9.00 34.78 56.97
CA HIS A 178 -8.70 34.17 55.67
C HIS A 178 -9.71 33.09 55.25
N GLY A 179 -10.07 32.19 56.18
CA GLY A 179 -11.04 31.13 55.92
C GLY A 179 -12.44 31.64 55.55
N VAL A 180 -12.87 32.76 56.13
CA VAL A 180 -14.18 33.39 55.89
C VAL A 180 -14.21 34.05 54.51
N ILE A 181 -13.18 34.84 54.17
CA ILE A 181 -13.05 35.42 52.82
C ILE A 181 -13.03 34.29 51.79
N SER A 182 -12.24 33.25 52.05
CA SER A 182 -12.12 32.12 51.13
C SER A 182 -13.44 31.38 50.90
N GLN A 183 -14.24 31.19 51.96
CA GLN A 183 -15.55 30.54 51.87
C GLN A 183 -16.56 31.42 51.12
N ARG A 184 -16.58 32.73 51.39
CA ARG A 184 -17.48 33.69 50.73
C ARG A 184 -17.21 33.76 49.22
N ILE A 185 -15.95 33.90 48.82
CA ILE A 185 -15.55 33.90 47.41
C ILE A 185 -15.95 32.59 46.71
N ARG A 186 -15.70 31.42 47.33
CA ARG A 186 -16.10 30.12 46.76
C ARG A 186 -17.61 29.91 46.65
N THR A 187 -18.41 30.66 47.41
CA THR A 187 -19.88 30.59 47.38
C THR A 187 -20.50 31.69 46.51
N GLY A 188 -19.68 32.36 45.68
CA GLY A 188 -20.12 33.33 44.68
C GLY A 188 -20.26 34.77 45.19
N TRP A 189 -19.68 35.10 46.35
CA TRP A 189 -19.66 36.48 46.83
C TRP A 189 -18.63 37.28 46.04
N THR A 190 -18.94 38.54 45.76
CA THR A 190 -17.96 39.48 45.19
C THR A 190 -16.80 39.71 46.18
N PRO A 191 -15.59 40.06 45.70
CA PRO A 191 -14.46 40.39 46.58
C PRO A 191 -14.82 41.41 47.66
N GLU A 192 -15.58 42.44 47.31
CA GLU A 192 -16.03 43.52 48.19
C GLU A 192 -17.01 43.02 49.26
N GLN A 193 -17.97 42.16 48.89
CA GLN A 193 -18.87 41.51 49.85
C GLN A 193 -18.10 40.54 50.77
N ALA A 194 -17.09 39.84 50.23
CA ALA A 194 -16.35 38.84 50.97
C ALA A 194 -15.55 39.46 52.13
N VAL A 195 -15.00 40.66 51.93
CA VAL A 195 -14.31 41.44 52.97
C VAL A 195 -15.24 42.33 53.80
N GLY A 196 -16.53 42.42 53.45
CA GLY A 196 -17.55 43.15 54.21
C GLY A 196 -17.72 44.63 53.84
N LEU A 197 -17.20 45.07 52.69
CA LEU A 197 -17.39 46.42 52.15
C LEU A 197 -18.77 46.60 51.50
N ALA A 198 -19.42 45.50 51.12
CA ALA A 198 -20.76 45.48 50.55
C ALA A 198 -21.68 44.51 51.32
N PRO A 199 -23.01 44.76 51.35
CA PRO A 199 -23.95 43.91 52.07
C PRO A 199 -23.99 42.48 51.51
N PRO A 200 -24.27 41.48 52.36
CA PRO A 200 -24.33 40.08 51.95
C PRO A 200 -25.43 39.86 50.89
N PRO A 201 -25.25 38.90 49.95
CA PRO A 201 -26.27 38.58 48.98
C PRO A 201 -27.56 38.11 49.69
N SER A 202 -28.70 38.68 49.30
CA SER A 202 -30.01 38.31 49.84
C SER A 202 -30.34 36.83 49.54
N PRO A 203 -30.73 36.01 50.53
CA PRO A 203 -30.99 34.60 50.31
C PRO A 203 -32.27 34.41 49.48
N ARG A 204 -32.14 33.83 48.28
CA ARG A 204 -33.30 33.39 47.48
C ARG A 204 -33.67 31.96 47.90
N PHE A 205 -34.80 31.81 48.59
CA PHE A 205 -35.39 30.51 48.91
C PHE A 205 -36.54 30.23 47.95
N THR A 206 -36.21 29.69 46.77
CA THR A 206 -37.22 29.12 45.87
C THR A 206 -37.03 27.60 45.85
N SER A 207 -38.11 26.82 45.93
CA SER A 207 -38.04 25.38 45.73
C SER A 207 -37.69 25.11 44.26
N ILE A 208 -36.43 24.77 44.00
CA ILE A 208 -35.96 24.44 42.65
C ILE A 208 -36.37 22.99 42.36
N GLN A 209 -37.18 22.78 41.33
CA GLN A 209 -37.36 21.44 40.74
C GLN A 209 -36.05 20.99 40.10
N ILE A 210 -35.67 19.74 40.31
CA ILE A 210 -34.39 19.20 39.86
C ILE A 210 -34.61 17.86 39.16
N SER A 211 -33.99 17.69 38.00
CA SER A 211 -33.96 16.40 37.31
C SER A 211 -32.62 15.73 37.55
N VAL A 212 -32.62 14.45 37.94
CA VAL A 212 -31.41 13.62 38.09
C VAL A 212 -31.67 12.31 37.34
N GLU A 213 -30.77 11.92 36.43
CA GLU A 213 -30.92 10.71 35.59
C GLU A 213 -32.26 10.66 34.80
N GLY A 214 -32.80 11.82 34.44
CA GLY A 214 -34.10 11.94 33.75
C GLY A 214 -35.33 11.81 34.66
N ILE A 215 -35.16 11.64 35.97
CA ILE A 215 -36.23 11.63 36.97
C ILE A 215 -36.38 13.04 37.56
N SER A 216 -37.57 13.63 37.43
CA SER A 216 -37.88 14.95 37.97
C SER A 216 -38.35 14.89 39.42
N TYR A 217 -37.68 15.63 40.30
CA TYR A 217 -38.00 15.76 41.72
C TYR A 217 -38.57 17.14 42.02
N SER A 218 -39.61 17.19 42.85
CA SER A 218 -40.30 18.43 43.22
C SER A 218 -39.45 19.40 44.05
N SER A 219 -38.34 18.95 44.62
CA SER A 219 -37.39 19.77 45.37
C SER A 219 -36.02 19.10 45.49
N VAL A 220 -34.98 19.89 45.75
CA VAL A 220 -33.63 19.41 46.10
C VAL A 220 -33.67 18.41 47.27
N GLY A 221 -34.53 18.62 48.26
CA GLY A 221 -34.69 17.71 49.39
C GLY A 221 -35.30 16.36 49.02
N ALA A 222 -36.20 16.32 48.02
CA ALA A 222 -36.76 15.07 47.51
C ALA A 222 -35.70 14.25 46.76
N ALA A 223 -34.91 14.90 45.90
CA ALA A 223 -33.79 14.26 45.19
C ALA A 223 -32.72 13.75 46.18
N ALA A 224 -32.31 14.58 47.14
CA ALA A 224 -31.30 14.22 48.13
C ALA A 224 -31.67 12.97 48.94
N ARG A 225 -32.95 12.82 49.32
CA ARG A 225 -33.46 11.60 49.98
C ARG A 225 -33.41 10.37 49.08
N ALA A 226 -33.76 10.50 47.81
CA ALA A 226 -33.74 9.39 46.86
C ALA A 226 -32.32 8.80 46.68
N TYR A 227 -31.30 9.66 46.70
CA TYR A 227 -29.89 9.26 46.55
C TYR A 227 -29.12 9.14 47.88
N ALA A 228 -29.81 9.20 49.02
CA ALA A 228 -29.21 9.12 50.36
C ALA A 228 -28.07 10.13 50.64
N VAL A 229 -28.21 11.36 50.13
CA VAL A 229 -27.28 12.47 50.36
C VAL A 229 -27.95 13.55 51.22
N ASP A 230 -27.18 14.26 52.04
CA ASP A 230 -27.69 15.39 52.81
C ASP A 230 -28.21 16.51 51.87
N PRO A 231 -29.48 16.96 52.01
CA PRO A 231 -30.05 18.05 51.23
C PRO A 231 -29.22 19.34 51.24
N ALA A 232 -28.55 19.66 52.36
CA ALA A 232 -27.69 20.83 52.48
C ALA A 232 -26.44 20.71 51.61
N VAL A 233 -25.88 19.50 51.48
CA VAL A 233 -24.71 19.20 50.63
C VAL A 233 -25.09 19.30 49.15
N VAL A 234 -26.25 18.73 48.76
CA VAL A 234 -26.75 18.84 47.38
C VAL A 234 -27.00 20.31 47.02
N ALA A 235 -27.68 21.06 47.89
CA ALA A 235 -27.94 22.49 47.69
C ALA A 235 -26.65 23.33 47.65
N GLN A 236 -25.63 22.98 48.44
CA GLN A 236 -24.32 23.62 48.37
C GLN A 236 -23.62 23.35 47.05
N ARG A 237 -23.62 22.10 46.57
CA ARG A 237 -22.97 21.71 45.31
C ARG A 237 -23.63 22.37 44.09
N LEU A 238 -24.96 22.43 44.05
CA LEU A 238 -25.70 23.16 43.02
C LEU A 238 -25.38 24.66 43.03
N ARG A 239 -25.26 25.28 44.22
CA ARG A 239 -24.82 26.68 44.34
C ARG A 239 -23.39 26.92 43.85
N MET A 240 -22.53 25.89 43.93
CA MET A 240 -21.17 25.92 43.38
C MET A 240 -21.15 25.65 41.87
N GLY A 241 -22.31 25.46 41.23
CA GLY A 241 -22.44 25.25 39.78
C GLY A 241 -22.27 23.80 39.32
N HIS A 242 -22.30 22.81 40.22
CA HIS A 242 -22.22 21.40 39.86
C HIS A 242 -23.54 20.89 39.26
N THR A 243 -23.47 19.87 38.41
CA THR A 243 -24.66 19.25 37.82
C THR A 243 -25.51 18.55 38.88
N PRO A 244 -26.81 18.29 38.61
CA PRO A 244 -27.64 17.47 39.50
C PRO A 244 -27.01 16.11 39.84
N GLU A 245 -26.44 15.42 38.85
CA GLU A 245 -25.79 14.11 38.96
C GLU A 245 -24.53 14.17 39.85
N GLN A 246 -23.70 15.20 39.67
CA GLN A 246 -22.56 15.46 40.53
C GLN A 246 -22.98 15.83 41.96
N SER A 247 -24.10 16.53 42.09
CA SER A 247 -24.59 17.05 43.36
C SER A 247 -25.11 15.94 44.27
N VAL A 248 -25.75 14.93 43.70
CA VAL A 248 -26.18 13.71 44.41
C VAL A 248 -25.08 12.64 44.50
N GLY A 249 -23.91 12.86 43.89
CA GLY A 249 -22.75 11.97 44.01
C GLY A 249 -22.75 10.76 43.08
N ILE A 250 -23.57 10.76 42.02
CA ILE A 250 -23.49 9.77 40.92
C ILE A 250 -22.18 9.99 40.16
N ASP A 251 -21.94 11.24 39.76
CA ASP A 251 -20.69 11.64 39.13
C ASP A 251 -19.74 12.26 40.17
N PRO A 252 -18.44 11.90 40.15
CA PRO A 252 -17.48 12.52 41.04
C PRO A 252 -17.27 13.99 40.63
N ILE A 253 -17.38 14.90 41.59
CA ILE A 253 -17.08 16.33 41.39
C ILE A 253 -15.59 16.54 41.10
N HIS A 254 -14.75 15.79 41.81
CA HIS A 254 -13.31 15.80 41.63
C HIS A 254 -12.79 14.36 41.56
N VAL A 255 -11.81 14.14 40.70
CA VAL A 255 -11.07 12.87 40.62
C VAL A 255 -9.60 13.07 41.01
N LEU A 256 -8.88 11.96 41.16
CA LEU A 256 -7.43 12.02 41.36
C LEU A 256 -6.75 12.61 40.12
N GLN A 257 -5.69 13.39 40.30
CA GLN A 257 -4.99 14.03 39.17
C GLN A 257 -4.45 13.03 38.14
N ARG A 258 -4.12 11.81 38.59
CA ARG A 258 -3.66 10.69 37.73
C ARG A 258 -4.77 10.00 36.93
N ASP A 259 -6.03 10.37 37.15
CA ASP A 259 -7.17 9.81 36.42
C ASP A 259 -7.16 10.32 34.97
N GLU A 260 -7.64 9.50 34.05
CA GLU A 260 -7.81 9.89 32.65
C GLU A 260 -8.75 11.09 32.50
N ARG A 261 -9.84 11.14 33.30
CA ARG A 261 -10.81 12.25 33.24
C ARG A 261 -10.19 13.58 33.68
N ALA A 262 -9.26 13.55 34.65
CA ALA A 262 -8.50 14.74 35.05
C ALA A 262 -7.49 15.16 33.99
N LEU A 263 -6.83 14.21 33.32
CA LEU A 263 -5.89 14.50 32.23
C LEU A 263 -6.61 15.08 31.01
N LEU A 264 -7.82 14.61 30.69
CA LEU A 264 -8.66 15.19 29.65
C LEU A 264 -9.09 16.62 30.01
N TRP A 265 -9.53 16.83 31.26
CA TRP A 265 -9.87 18.17 31.74
C TRP A 265 -8.67 19.13 31.66
N LEU A 266 -7.48 18.65 32.06
CA LEU A 266 -6.20 19.36 31.94
C LEU A 266 -5.95 19.78 30.49
N PHE A 267 -6.04 18.84 29.56
CA PHE A 267 -5.84 19.06 28.14
C PHE A 267 -6.80 20.12 27.57
N GLU A 268 -8.10 19.96 27.81
CA GLU A 268 -9.14 20.85 27.28
C GLU A 268 -9.04 22.27 27.86
N ASN A 269 -8.83 22.38 29.17
CA ASN A 269 -8.98 23.66 29.89
C ASN A 269 -7.65 24.38 30.15
N GLN A 270 -6.59 23.66 30.55
CA GLN A 270 -5.30 24.29 30.88
C GLN A 270 -4.39 24.45 29.66
N TYR A 271 -4.37 23.45 28.78
CA TYR A 271 -3.56 23.48 27.55
C TYR A 271 -4.36 23.93 26.32
N ALA A 272 -5.62 24.35 26.49
CA ALA A 272 -6.49 24.85 25.43
C ALA A 272 -6.56 23.91 24.20
N CYS A 273 -6.67 22.61 24.45
CA CYS A 273 -6.69 21.56 23.41
C CYS A 273 -5.41 21.46 22.56
N ASN A 274 -4.29 22.00 23.04
CA ASN A 274 -3.01 21.93 22.34
C ASN A 274 -2.16 20.75 22.84
N ALA A 275 -2.05 19.71 22.01
CA ALA A 275 -1.31 18.50 22.35
C ALA A 275 0.21 18.76 22.44
N LEU A 276 0.74 19.67 21.62
CA LEU A 276 2.15 20.05 21.66
C LEU A 276 2.49 20.74 22.98
N ALA A 277 1.66 21.69 23.44
CA ALA A 277 1.89 22.39 24.71
C ALA A 277 1.87 21.44 25.91
N MET A 278 0.93 20.48 25.93
CA MET A 278 0.86 19.46 26.97
C MET A 278 2.05 18.47 26.92
N TYR A 279 2.54 18.16 25.73
CA TYR A 279 3.71 17.32 25.53
C TYR A 279 4.99 18.04 25.98
N GLU A 280 5.18 19.32 25.62
CA GLU A 280 6.32 20.13 26.03
C GLU A 280 6.39 20.31 27.55
N ASP A 281 5.26 20.50 28.23
CA ASP A 281 5.21 20.59 29.71
C ASP A 281 5.65 19.29 30.41
N PHE A 282 5.52 18.13 29.74
CA PHE A 282 6.08 16.89 30.23
C PHE A 282 7.62 16.91 30.23
N TYR A 283 8.23 17.47 29.18
CA TYR A 283 9.69 17.52 29.01
C TYR A 283 10.35 18.73 29.70
N ASP A 284 9.59 19.77 30.02
CA ASP A 284 10.10 20.96 30.70
C ASP A 284 10.53 20.67 32.16
N ARG A 285 11.46 21.48 32.69
CA ARG A 285 12.08 21.32 34.01
C ARG A 285 11.10 21.44 35.18
N ARG A 286 9.87 21.90 34.95
CA ARG A 286 8.83 21.99 35.99
C ARG A 286 8.27 20.61 36.39
N GLN A 287 8.38 19.59 35.52
CA GLN A 287 8.07 18.16 35.76
C GLN A 287 6.70 17.86 36.42
N ASN A 288 5.74 18.79 36.38
CA ASN A 288 4.45 18.64 37.06
C ASN A 288 3.64 17.47 36.50
N LEU A 289 3.74 17.21 35.19
CA LEU A 289 3.04 16.12 34.50
C LEU A 289 3.74 14.77 34.64
N VAL A 290 5.07 14.75 34.77
CA VAL A 290 5.89 13.54 34.96
C VAL A 290 5.54 12.83 36.26
N ALA A 291 5.24 13.60 37.32
CA ALA A 291 4.79 13.06 38.60
C ALA A 291 3.39 12.41 38.54
N VAL A 292 2.60 12.69 37.50
CA VAL A 292 1.19 12.31 37.38
C VAL A 292 1.00 11.13 36.42
N CYS A 293 1.73 11.12 35.30
CA CYS A 293 1.55 10.18 34.20
C CYS A 293 2.89 9.81 33.57
N THR A 294 2.98 8.65 32.90
CA THR A 294 4.17 8.27 32.11
C THR A 294 3.97 8.66 30.64
N MET A 295 5.06 8.88 29.89
CA MET A 295 4.96 9.21 28.46
C MET A 295 4.20 8.18 27.63
N GLN A 296 4.37 6.89 27.94
CA GLN A 296 3.65 5.81 27.27
C GLN A 296 2.14 5.94 27.49
N ARG A 297 1.72 6.28 28.71
CA ARG A 297 0.31 6.46 29.03
C ARG A 297 -0.24 7.73 28.39
N LEU A 298 0.50 8.84 28.42
CA LEU A 298 0.10 10.08 27.75
C LEU A 298 -0.06 9.89 26.24
N SER A 299 0.87 9.19 25.59
CA SER A 299 0.81 8.88 24.16
C SER A 299 -0.44 8.05 23.80
N LYS A 300 -0.79 7.06 24.63
CA LYS A 300 -2.03 6.27 24.45
C LYS A 300 -3.29 7.12 24.61
N LEU A 301 -3.28 8.09 25.52
CA LEU A 301 -4.40 9.02 25.70
C LEU A 301 -4.56 9.94 24.49
N PHE A 302 -3.47 10.48 23.96
CA PHE A 302 -3.49 11.27 22.73
C PHE A 302 -4.13 10.51 21.56
N ILE A 303 -3.73 9.26 21.33
CA ILE A 303 -4.34 8.39 20.31
C ILE A 303 -5.85 8.21 20.57
N ARG A 304 -6.26 7.96 21.82
CA ARG A 304 -7.68 7.79 22.18
C ARG A 304 -8.51 9.07 22.01
N TRP A 305 -7.92 10.23 22.25
CA TRP A 305 -8.56 11.53 22.04
C TRP A 305 -8.52 11.97 20.57
N GLY A 306 -7.82 11.25 19.69
CA GLY A 306 -7.68 11.60 18.28
C GLY A 306 -6.74 12.79 18.04
N VAL A 307 -5.78 13.04 18.94
CA VAL A 307 -4.83 14.14 18.86
C VAL A 307 -3.41 13.63 18.83
N TRP A 308 -2.49 14.40 18.25
CA TRP A 308 -1.07 14.05 18.22
C TRP A 308 -0.21 15.32 18.14
N PRO A 309 0.90 15.41 18.91
CA PRO A 309 1.67 16.66 19.04
C PRO A 309 2.56 16.99 17.83
N HIS A 310 3.09 15.99 17.12
CA HIS A 310 4.08 16.17 16.05
C HIS A 310 3.66 15.47 14.76
N VAL A 311 4.11 15.95 13.60
CA VAL A 311 3.94 15.20 12.35
C VAL A 311 5.12 14.24 12.20
N ASP A 312 5.11 13.17 12.99
CA ASP A 312 6.18 12.17 13.09
C ASP A 312 5.97 10.97 12.15
N ASP A 313 6.88 10.00 12.25
CA ASP A 313 6.82 8.76 11.48
C ASP A 313 5.59 7.90 11.81
N ARG A 314 4.90 8.11 12.94
CA ARG A 314 3.66 7.36 13.27
C ARG A 314 2.48 7.77 12.41
N LEU A 315 2.39 9.03 12.01
CA LEU A 315 1.31 9.50 11.14
C LEU A 315 1.63 9.22 9.66
N ILE A 316 2.88 9.46 9.24
CA ILE A 316 3.24 9.45 7.82
C ILE A 316 3.54 8.04 7.29
N MET A 317 4.17 7.16 8.06
CA MET A 317 4.54 5.84 7.57
C MET A 317 3.35 4.89 7.31
N PRO A 318 2.26 4.90 8.10
CA PRO A 318 1.03 4.18 7.74
C PRO A 318 0.42 4.67 6.42
N LEU A 319 0.46 5.99 6.16
CA LEU A 319 0.01 6.54 4.87
C LEU A 319 0.89 6.07 3.72
N ALA A 320 2.21 6.02 3.93
CA ALA A 320 3.14 5.45 2.96
C ALA A 320 2.90 3.94 2.73
N ALA A 321 2.54 3.20 3.77
CA ALA A 321 2.19 1.78 3.69
C ALA A 321 0.91 1.55 2.88
N GLU A 322 -0.15 2.30 3.17
CA GLU A 322 -1.41 2.24 2.44
C GLU A 322 -1.21 2.65 0.96
N PHE A 323 -0.44 3.71 0.70
CA PHE A 323 -0.08 4.10 -0.66
C PHE A 323 0.64 2.96 -1.40
N SER A 324 1.61 2.30 -0.74
CA SER A 324 2.35 1.17 -1.31
C SER A 324 1.45 -0.04 -1.61
N MET A 325 0.47 -0.32 -0.74
CA MET A 325 -0.49 -1.41 -0.95
C MET A 325 -1.46 -1.14 -2.11
N LEU A 326 -1.86 0.11 -2.32
CA LEU A 326 -2.76 0.51 -3.40
C LEU A 326 -2.06 0.64 -4.75
N ALA A 327 -0.88 1.27 -4.77
CA ALA A 327 -0.16 1.59 -6.02
C ALA A 327 0.83 0.49 -6.45
N GLY A 328 1.21 -0.45 -5.58
CA GLY A 328 2.17 -1.51 -5.91
C GLY A 328 3.58 -1.01 -6.21
N LEU A 329 3.92 0.24 -5.87
CA LEU A 329 5.24 0.81 -6.16
C LEU A 329 6.36 0.13 -5.37
N ASN A 330 7.55 0.15 -5.94
CA ASN A 330 8.75 -0.27 -5.23
C ASN A 330 9.06 0.75 -4.10
N VAL A 331 9.62 0.28 -2.99
CA VAL A 331 10.00 1.13 -1.85
C VAL A 331 10.97 2.24 -2.27
N GLU A 332 11.90 1.96 -3.18
CA GLU A 332 12.83 3.00 -3.69
C GLU A 332 12.11 4.06 -4.53
N ALA A 333 11.09 3.67 -5.31
CA ALA A 333 10.26 4.62 -6.04
C ALA A 333 9.41 5.46 -5.07
N LEU A 334 8.86 4.83 -4.01
CA LEU A 334 8.07 5.49 -2.98
C LEU A 334 8.86 6.58 -2.24
N LYS A 335 10.15 6.33 -1.95
CA LYS A 335 11.06 7.32 -1.35
C LYS A 335 11.27 8.52 -2.25
N GLU A 336 11.22 8.32 -3.57
CA GLU A 336 11.52 9.36 -4.53
C GLU A 336 10.31 10.18 -4.98
N LEU A 337 9.09 9.78 -4.63
CA LEU A 337 7.86 10.49 -5.00
C LEU A 337 7.91 11.95 -4.54
N GLU A 338 7.45 12.83 -5.44
CA GLU A 338 7.30 14.26 -5.20
C GLU A 338 5.82 14.65 -5.08
N ILE A 339 5.57 15.89 -4.68
CA ILE A 339 4.20 16.45 -4.52
C ILE A 339 3.39 16.36 -5.82
N ASP A 340 4.05 16.52 -6.97
CA ASP A 340 3.48 16.50 -8.32
C ASP A 340 3.53 15.13 -9.01
N SER A 341 4.03 14.09 -8.31
CA SER A 341 4.06 12.72 -8.82
C SER A 341 2.67 12.16 -9.07
N TYR A 342 1.64 12.57 -8.31
CA TYR A 342 0.26 12.14 -8.53
C TYR A 342 -0.51 13.17 -9.34
N GLN A 343 -1.00 12.75 -10.51
CA GLN A 343 -1.81 13.59 -11.40
C GLN A 343 -3.17 12.93 -11.60
N ARG A 344 -4.24 13.67 -11.28
CA ARG A 344 -5.62 13.17 -11.43
C ARG A 344 -6.00 12.98 -12.90
N GLU A 345 -5.45 13.81 -13.78
CA GLU A 345 -5.67 13.74 -15.22
C GLU A 345 -4.32 14.00 -15.92
N HIS A 346 -3.82 12.99 -16.64
CA HIS A 346 -2.63 13.12 -17.45
C HIS A 346 -2.93 13.94 -18.71
N ARG A 347 -2.04 14.85 -19.08
CA ARG A 347 -2.28 15.83 -20.16
C ARG A 347 -2.55 15.21 -21.53
N LEU A 348 -2.01 14.02 -21.80
CA LEU A 348 -2.13 13.36 -23.11
C LEU A 348 -3.23 12.29 -23.14
N THR A 349 -3.42 11.55 -22.05
CA THR A 349 -4.32 10.39 -22.02
C THR A 349 -5.62 10.68 -21.28
N GLY A 350 -5.71 11.77 -20.51
CA GLY A 350 -6.86 12.08 -19.66
C GLY A 350 -7.05 11.13 -18.48
N GLN A 351 -6.14 10.18 -18.30
CA GLN A 351 -6.21 9.17 -17.25
C GLN A 351 -5.38 9.57 -16.02
N PRO A 352 -5.77 9.13 -14.81
CA PRO A 352 -4.99 9.36 -13.60
C PRO A 352 -3.69 8.56 -13.64
N VAL A 353 -2.58 9.21 -13.29
CA VAL A 353 -1.24 8.63 -13.40
C VAL A 353 -0.39 8.97 -12.18
N ILE A 354 0.44 8.01 -11.77
CA ILE A 354 1.58 8.26 -10.88
C ILE A 354 2.85 8.25 -11.70
N THR A 355 3.58 9.37 -11.68
CA THR A 355 4.92 9.48 -12.26
C THR A 355 5.96 9.26 -11.18
N TYR A 356 6.86 8.30 -11.40
CA TYR A 356 7.91 7.98 -10.45
C TYR A 356 9.22 7.69 -11.14
N ARG A 357 10.32 7.88 -10.39
CA ARG A 357 11.67 7.57 -10.85
C ARG A 357 12.04 6.14 -10.52
N LYS A 358 12.60 5.43 -11.49
CA LYS A 358 13.14 4.08 -11.32
C LYS A 358 14.59 4.04 -11.77
N ARG A 359 15.50 4.21 -10.80
CA ARG A 359 16.93 4.05 -11.04
C ARG A 359 17.22 2.62 -11.47
N ARG A 360 17.65 2.42 -12.70
CA ARG A 360 18.05 1.10 -13.20
C ARG A 360 19.37 0.67 -12.56
N ALA A 361 19.48 -0.61 -12.21
CA ALA A 361 20.70 -1.20 -11.64
C ALA A 361 21.84 -1.11 -12.67
N GLY A 362 22.60 -0.02 -12.59
CA GLY A 362 23.60 0.37 -13.57
C GLY A 362 23.94 1.86 -13.48
N SER A 363 23.00 2.74 -13.10
CA SER A 363 23.30 4.17 -12.97
C SER A 363 24.10 4.47 -11.70
N SER A 364 23.70 3.94 -10.54
CA SER A 364 24.38 4.22 -9.25
C SER A 364 25.78 3.63 -9.07
N THR A 365 26.27 2.84 -10.02
CA THR A 365 27.59 2.17 -9.93
C THR A 365 28.53 2.59 -11.05
N ARG A 366 28.06 3.44 -11.95
CA ARG A 366 28.88 4.04 -13.02
C ARG A 366 29.36 5.39 -12.52
N SER A 367 30.58 5.77 -12.88
CA SER A 367 31.07 7.14 -12.66
C SER A 367 30.08 8.15 -13.25
N GLU A 368 30.02 9.36 -12.68
CA GLU A 368 29.14 10.45 -13.14
C GLU A 368 29.22 10.68 -14.66
N ASP A 369 30.38 10.41 -15.27
CA ASP A 369 30.65 10.50 -16.71
C ASP A 369 29.92 9.47 -17.60
N ARG A 370 29.18 8.51 -17.02
CA ARG A 370 28.45 7.45 -17.75
C ARG A 370 26.99 7.30 -17.35
N GLU A 371 26.45 8.25 -16.59
CA GLU A 371 25.00 8.38 -16.46
C GLU A 371 24.40 8.77 -17.82
N LEU A 372 23.33 8.11 -18.24
CA LEU A 372 22.56 8.61 -19.37
C LEU A 372 21.97 9.96 -18.92
N HIS A 373 22.47 11.08 -19.45
CA HIS A 373 22.00 12.44 -19.13
C HIS A 373 20.58 12.74 -19.66
N LEU A 374 19.71 11.73 -19.72
CA LEU A 374 18.33 11.81 -20.14
C LEU A 374 17.42 11.42 -18.97
N PRO A 375 17.09 12.37 -18.07
CA PRO A 375 16.17 12.14 -16.94
C PRO A 375 14.82 11.55 -17.37
N LEU A 376 14.42 11.79 -18.63
CA LEU A 376 13.20 11.28 -19.24
C LEU A 376 13.15 9.75 -19.34
N LEU A 377 14.29 9.07 -19.45
CA LEU A 377 14.35 7.59 -19.57
C LEU A 377 14.20 6.88 -18.21
N ASP A 378 14.34 7.62 -17.11
CA ASP A 378 14.23 7.09 -15.74
C ASP A 378 12.84 7.31 -15.12
N MET A 379 11.97 8.04 -15.81
CA MET A 379 10.57 8.27 -15.41
C MET A 379 9.67 7.16 -15.95
N GLU A 380 8.94 6.50 -15.07
CA GLU A 380 7.88 5.55 -15.42
C GLU A 380 6.51 6.12 -15.02
N GLU A 381 5.48 5.73 -15.77
CA GLU A 381 4.08 6.10 -15.57
C GLU A 381 3.28 4.87 -15.16
N LEU A 382 2.57 4.96 -14.04
CA LEU A 382 1.61 3.94 -13.61
C LEU A 382 0.20 4.49 -13.74
N TYR A 383 -0.58 3.90 -14.65
CA TYR A 383 -1.99 4.17 -14.83
C TYR A 383 -2.82 3.36 -13.83
N LEU A 384 -3.87 3.98 -13.30
CA LEU A 384 -4.65 3.44 -12.18
C LEU A 384 -6.13 3.35 -12.52
N ASP A 385 -6.80 2.36 -11.94
CA ASP A 385 -8.26 2.21 -12.02
C ASP A 385 -8.99 3.27 -11.19
N GLU A 386 -10.20 3.66 -11.62
CA GLU A 386 -11.01 4.71 -10.98
C GLU A 386 -11.23 4.49 -9.47
N SER A 387 -11.42 3.24 -9.05
CA SER A 387 -11.66 2.89 -7.65
C SER A 387 -10.44 3.16 -6.75
N VAL A 388 -9.23 2.95 -7.28
CA VAL A 388 -7.96 3.18 -6.59
C VAL A 388 -7.63 4.67 -6.55
N VAL A 389 -7.96 5.39 -7.62
CA VAL A 389 -7.71 6.83 -7.79
C VAL A 389 -8.44 7.65 -6.74
N GLN A 390 -9.69 7.31 -6.42
CA GLN A 390 -10.43 7.99 -5.36
C GLN A 390 -9.78 7.84 -3.99
N LYS A 391 -9.27 6.63 -3.66
CA LYS A 391 -8.60 6.35 -2.39
C LYS A 391 -7.24 7.05 -2.31
N LEU A 392 -6.44 6.93 -3.36
CA LEU A 392 -5.13 7.58 -3.45
C LEU A 392 -5.23 9.10 -3.41
N GLY A 393 -6.21 9.70 -4.10
CA GLY A 393 -6.42 11.15 -4.06
C GLY A 393 -6.71 11.65 -2.64
N LYS A 394 -7.53 10.93 -1.86
CA LYS A 394 -7.76 11.25 -0.44
C LYS A 394 -6.49 11.13 0.40
N LEU A 395 -5.72 10.05 0.20
CA LEU A 395 -4.49 9.80 0.93
C LEU A 395 -3.41 10.86 0.64
N VAL A 396 -3.19 11.18 -0.64
CA VAL A 396 -2.26 12.25 -1.05
C VAL A 396 -2.70 13.59 -0.46
N GLY A 397 -4.00 13.91 -0.50
CA GLY A 397 -4.54 15.11 0.13
C GLY A 397 -4.26 15.16 1.64
N LEU A 398 -4.41 14.04 2.34
CA LEU A 398 -4.11 13.93 3.77
C LEU A 398 -2.62 14.15 4.07
N VAL A 399 -1.72 13.52 3.29
CA VAL A 399 -0.27 13.68 3.44
C VAL A 399 0.12 15.14 3.21
N LEU A 400 -0.39 15.79 2.17
CA LEU A 400 -0.09 17.20 1.89
C LEU A 400 -0.65 18.12 2.98
N GLY A 401 -1.87 17.85 3.47
CA GLY A 401 -2.48 18.59 4.57
C GLY A 401 -1.63 18.53 5.84
N LEU A 402 -1.21 17.34 6.26
CA LEU A 402 -0.37 17.13 7.45
C LEU A 402 1.04 17.72 7.28
N THR A 403 1.66 17.51 6.12
CA THR A 403 3.04 17.93 5.89
C THR A 403 3.19 19.41 5.55
N SER A 404 2.09 20.13 5.25
CA SER A 404 2.10 21.55 4.88
C SER A 404 2.91 22.43 5.84
N ARG A 405 2.67 22.28 7.16
CA ARG A 405 3.31 23.09 8.21
C ARG A 405 4.79 22.79 8.41
N ILE A 406 5.20 21.55 8.17
CA ILE A 406 6.62 21.16 8.35
C ILE A 406 7.43 21.44 7.08
N ARG A 407 6.80 21.47 5.90
CA ARG A 407 7.51 21.58 4.63
C ARG A 407 8.33 22.86 4.48
N GLU A 408 7.91 23.96 5.10
CA GLU A 408 8.65 25.22 5.15
C GLU A 408 9.99 25.12 5.89
N ASP A 409 10.04 24.28 6.93
CA ASP A 409 11.22 24.03 7.76
C ASP A 409 12.15 22.95 7.13
N ALA A 410 11.75 22.33 6.02
CA ALA A 410 12.45 21.20 5.44
C ALA A 410 13.66 21.63 4.57
N PRO A 411 14.77 20.88 4.56
CA PRO A 411 15.88 21.11 3.63
C PRO A 411 15.43 21.11 2.16
N PRO A 412 16.01 21.97 1.30
CA PRO A 412 15.53 22.17 -0.08
C PRO A 412 15.56 20.88 -0.92
N GLU A 413 16.48 19.96 -0.64
CA GLU A 413 16.61 18.66 -1.31
C GLU A 413 15.40 17.73 -1.07
N ILE A 414 14.77 17.83 0.10
CA ILE A 414 13.65 16.96 0.50
C ILE A 414 12.31 17.68 0.57
N ALA A 415 12.30 19.02 0.50
CA ALA A 415 11.10 19.84 0.59
C ALA A 415 10.05 19.51 -0.48
N ARG A 416 10.45 18.94 -1.62
CA ARG A 416 9.54 18.47 -2.68
C ARG A 416 9.07 17.02 -2.53
N ARG A 417 9.67 16.24 -1.63
CA ARG A 417 9.30 14.82 -1.43
C ARG A 417 7.88 14.69 -0.87
N LEU A 418 7.09 13.76 -1.39
CA LEU A 418 5.71 13.57 -0.94
C LEU A 418 5.67 13.23 0.56
N PHE A 419 6.46 12.24 0.97
CA PHE A 419 6.51 11.75 2.34
C PHE A 419 7.70 12.34 3.11
N ILE A 420 7.39 13.27 4.00
CA ILE A 420 8.33 13.88 4.96
C ILE A 420 7.71 13.87 6.35
N PHE A 421 8.54 13.81 7.39
CA PHE A 421 8.10 13.83 8.78
C PHE A 421 9.19 14.43 9.68
N GLU A 422 8.81 14.87 10.87
CA GLU A 422 9.70 15.35 11.91
C GLU A 422 10.36 14.18 12.64
N ASP A 423 11.69 14.19 12.75
CA ASP A 423 12.38 13.30 13.68
C ASP A 423 12.38 13.93 15.07
N VAL A 424 11.39 13.57 15.88
CA VAL A 424 11.21 14.08 17.24
C VAL A 424 12.46 13.79 18.11
N GLU A 425 13.09 12.62 17.99
CA GLU A 425 14.28 12.25 18.79
C GLU A 425 15.47 13.17 18.47
N CYS A 426 15.70 13.42 17.18
CA CYS A 426 16.79 14.28 16.73
C CYS A 426 16.48 15.75 17.00
N SER A 427 15.23 16.17 16.82
CA SER A 427 14.79 17.54 17.03
C SER A 427 14.99 17.99 18.47
N HIS A 428 14.67 17.11 19.44
CA HIS A 428 14.97 17.38 20.85
C HIS A 428 16.46 17.45 21.16
N ARG A 429 17.30 16.63 20.51
CA ARG A 429 18.75 16.62 20.73
C ARG A 429 19.42 17.87 20.20
N GLU A 430 18.98 18.36 19.05
CA GLU A 430 19.58 19.51 18.35
C GLU A 430 18.93 20.84 18.74
N GLY A 431 17.78 20.82 19.42
CA GLY A 431 17.03 22.02 19.82
C GLY A 431 16.43 22.78 18.64
N LYS A 432 16.33 22.14 17.48
CA LYS A 432 15.74 22.67 16.23
C LYS A 432 14.93 21.56 15.57
N ARG A 433 13.90 21.91 14.81
CA ARG A 433 13.11 20.93 14.07
C ARG A 433 13.96 20.27 12.98
N VAL A 434 14.08 18.95 13.03
CA VAL A 434 14.82 18.16 12.06
C VAL A 434 13.81 17.35 11.25
N ILE A 435 13.68 17.71 9.97
CA ILE A 435 12.75 17.05 9.05
C ILE A 435 13.50 16.08 8.16
N VAL A 436 12.86 14.93 7.96
CA VAL A 436 13.43 13.83 7.21
C VAL A 436 12.42 13.20 6.26
N ALA A 437 12.92 12.67 5.14
CA ALA A 437 12.13 11.85 4.22
C ALA A 437 12.05 10.38 4.71
N ILE A 438 11.33 9.53 3.98
CA ILE A 438 11.32 8.08 4.23
C ILE A 438 12.75 7.51 4.11
N ASP A 439 13.23 6.90 5.20
CA ASP A 439 14.49 6.14 5.32
C ASP A 439 15.83 6.91 5.23
N PRO A 440 16.10 7.94 6.04
CA PRO A 440 17.43 8.47 6.24
C PRO A 440 18.11 7.60 7.29
N LYS A 441 18.95 6.64 6.86
CA LYS A 441 19.81 5.82 7.74
C LYS A 441 19.06 4.84 8.68
N ARG A 442 18.25 3.91 8.13
CA ARG A 442 17.61 2.78 8.84
C ARG A 442 16.43 3.14 9.78
N LYS A 443 15.86 4.34 9.66
CA LYS A 443 14.71 4.75 10.48
C LYS A 443 13.45 3.95 10.20
N ALA A 444 13.21 3.57 8.94
CA ALA A 444 12.08 2.72 8.58
C ALA A 444 12.08 1.40 9.38
N GLY A 445 13.25 0.80 9.58
CA GLY A 445 13.40 -0.41 10.39
C GLY A 445 13.21 -0.22 11.90
N LYS A 446 13.42 0.99 12.44
CA LYS A 446 13.01 1.32 13.81
C LYS A 446 11.49 1.44 13.90
N TRP A 447 10.89 2.12 12.93
CA TRP A 447 9.45 2.29 12.86
C TRP A 447 8.72 0.94 12.73
N TYR A 448 9.17 0.03 11.85
CA TYR A 448 8.56 -1.30 11.72
C TYR A 448 8.49 -2.06 13.05
N ARG A 449 9.58 -2.06 13.82
CA ARG A 449 9.63 -2.71 15.14
C ARG A 449 8.71 -2.05 16.15
N ARG A 450 8.66 -0.72 16.14
CA ARG A 450 7.79 0.05 17.03
C ARG A 450 6.32 -0.19 16.70
N PHE A 451 5.94 -0.11 15.42
CA PHE A 451 4.60 -0.42 14.93
C PHE A 451 4.16 -1.84 15.32
N CYS A 452 5.01 -2.85 15.09
CA CYS A 452 4.70 -4.22 15.52
C CYS A 452 4.54 -4.38 17.04
N THR A 453 5.23 -3.56 17.83
CA THR A 453 5.15 -3.60 19.31
C THR A 453 3.89 -2.89 19.80
N ASP A 454 3.63 -1.68 19.30
CA ASP A 454 2.49 -0.85 19.70
C ASP A 454 1.15 -1.53 19.34
N GLU A 455 1.10 -2.20 18.18
CA GLU A 455 -0.08 -2.92 17.70
C GLU A 455 -0.16 -4.38 18.15
N GLY A 456 0.82 -4.86 18.93
CA GLY A 456 0.82 -6.24 19.43
C GLY A 456 0.96 -7.32 18.34
N LEU A 457 1.52 -7.00 17.18
CA LEU A 457 1.69 -7.95 16.08
C LEU A 457 2.65 -9.10 16.47
N TYR A 458 3.66 -8.81 17.29
CA TYR A 458 4.57 -9.85 17.80
C TYR A 458 3.90 -10.86 18.74
N SER A 459 2.87 -10.44 19.49
CA SER A 459 2.08 -11.37 20.31
C SER A 459 1.16 -12.24 19.46
N LEU A 460 0.66 -11.74 18.33
CA LEU A 460 -0.26 -12.45 17.46
C LEU A 460 0.45 -13.44 16.53
N PHE A 461 1.51 -13.00 15.85
CA PHE A 461 2.21 -13.77 14.82
C PHE A 461 3.56 -14.33 15.27
N GLY A 462 3.97 -14.05 16.51
CA GLY A 462 5.24 -14.46 17.09
C GLY A 462 6.41 -13.52 16.78
N LYS A 463 7.53 -13.73 17.47
CA LYS A 463 8.74 -12.86 17.38
C LYS A 463 9.44 -12.87 16.01
N ASN A 464 9.13 -13.84 15.15
CA ASN A 464 9.73 -13.97 13.82
C ASN A 464 8.97 -13.19 12.74
N PHE A 465 7.80 -12.61 13.06
CA PHE A 465 7.05 -11.78 12.13
C PHE A 465 7.81 -10.50 11.81
N ASN A 466 7.96 -10.18 10.53
CA ASN A 466 8.62 -8.96 10.08
C ASN A 466 7.68 -8.16 9.17
N PHE A 467 7.29 -6.98 9.65
CA PHE A 467 6.55 -6.01 8.85
C PHE A 467 7.52 -5.15 8.03
N SER A 468 7.26 -4.99 6.74
CA SER A 468 8.10 -4.19 5.84
C SER A 468 7.28 -3.69 4.65
N LEU A 469 7.50 -2.44 4.26
CA LEU A 469 6.91 -1.88 3.03
C LEU A 469 7.26 -2.68 1.77
N ALA A 470 8.38 -3.41 1.78
CA ALA A 470 8.79 -4.25 0.66
C ALA A 470 7.88 -5.49 0.45
N ARG A 471 7.06 -5.86 1.44
CA ARG A 471 6.08 -6.96 1.35
C ARG A 471 4.74 -6.51 0.78
N CYS A 472 4.42 -5.21 0.80
CA CYS A 472 3.15 -4.67 0.29
C CYS A 472 2.93 -4.97 -1.21
N ARG A 473 3.94 -4.73 -2.04
CA ARG A 473 3.87 -5.00 -3.50
C ARG A 473 3.68 -6.49 -3.81
N PRO A 474 4.46 -7.43 -3.21
CA PRO A 474 4.18 -8.86 -3.31
C PRO A 474 2.77 -9.26 -2.87
N THR A 475 2.28 -8.69 -1.76
CA THR A 475 0.91 -8.94 -1.29
C THR A 475 -0.15 -8.48 -2.30
N LEU A 476 0.03 -7.31 -2.91
CA LEU A 476 -0.87 -6.84 -3.97
C LEU A 476 -0.91 -7.83 -5.13
N ALA A 477 0.24 -8.29 -5.62
CA ALA A 477 0.29 -9.26 -6.70
C ALA A 477 -0.40 -10.59 -6.35
N THR A 478 -0.19 -11.11 -5.14
CA THR A 478 -0.91 -12.29 -4.64
C THR A 478 -2.43 -12.07 -4.67
N ASN A 479 -2.90 -10.92 -4.18
CA ASN A 479 -4.32 -10.61 -4.15
C ASN A 479 -4.93 -10.47 -5.54
N MET A 480 -4.19 -9.89 -6.49
CA MET A 480 -4.62 -9.83 -7.90
C MET A 480 -4.78 -11.23 -8.50
N VAL A 481 -3.83 -12.14 -8.25
CA VAL A 481 -3.91 -13.53 -8.72
C VAL A 481 -5.10 -14.26 -8.09
N LEU A 482 -5.33 -14.07 -6.80
CA LEU A 482 -6.48 -14.66 -6.11
C LEU A 482 -7.82 -14.11 -6.61
N ALA A 483 -7.86 -12.84 -7.01
CA ALA A 483 -9.01 -12.21 -7.65
C ALA A 483 -9.23 -12.65 -9.12
N GLY A 484 -8.34 -13.49 -9.67
CA GLY A 484 -8.43 -14.01 -11.04
C GLY A 484 -7.87 -13.07 -12.11
N ALA A 485 -7.00 -12.12 -11.74
CA ALA A 485 -6.32 -11.24 -12.69
C ALA A 485 -5.45 -12.03 -13.68
N THR A 486 -5.30 -11.51 -14.90
CA THR A 486 -4.46 -12.14 -15.92
C THR A 486 -2.98 -11.94 -15.63
N LEU A 487 -2.14 -12.75 -16.27
CA LEU A 487 -0.68 -12.61 -16.15
C LEU A 487 -0.18 -11.23 -16.62
N PHE A 488 -0.88 -10.60 -17.57
CA PHE A 488 -0.57 -9.25 -18.05
C PHE A 488 -0.92 -8.18 -17.03
N ASP A 489 -2.07 -8.30 -16.38
CA ASP A 489 -2.48 -7.35 -15.33
C ASP A 489 -1.46 -7.35 -14.19
N VAL A 490 -1.02 -8.55 -13.78
CA VAL A 490 0.03 -8.71 -12.76
C VAL A 490 1.38 -8.17 -13.26
N GLN A 491 1.73 -8.37 -14.54
CA GLN A 491 2.95 -7.81 -15.13
C GLN A 491 2.96 -6.28 -15.09
N VAL A 492 1.85 -5.65 -15.47
CA VAL A 492 1.68 -4.19 -15.49
C VAL A 492 1.75 -3.63 -14.07
N ALA A 493 0.99 -4.20 -13.12
CA ALA A 493 1.01 -3.78 -11.72
C ALA A 493 2.39 -3.94 -11.07
N LEU A 494 3.14 -4.98 -11.46
CA LEU A 494 4.51 -5.20 -11.01
C LEU A 494 5.57 -4.52 -11.88
N GLY A 495 5.22 -3.73 -12.91
CA GLY A 495 6.19 -3.05 -13.79
C GLY A 495 7.33 -3.96 -14.27
N HIS A 496 7.00 -5.22 -14.56
CA HIS A 496 7.94 -6.24 -15.02
C HIS A 496 8.16 -6.09 -16.53
N GLU A 497 9.43 -6.04 -16.94
CA GLU A 497 9.81 -5.84 -18.34
C GLU A 497 9.32 -6.98 -19.24
N SER A 498 9.34 -8.21 -18.74
CA SER A 498 8.91 -9.37 -19.51
C SER A 498 7.94 -10.25 -18.75
N ILE A 499 7.04 -10.88 -19.50
CA ILE A 499 6.10 -11.86 -18.95
C ILE A 499 6.80 -13.06 -18.31
N GLN A 500 8.01 -13.40 -18.78
CA GLN A 500 8.85 -14.44 -18.20
C GLN A 500 9.23 -14.10 -16.77
N THR A 501 9.57 -12.83 -16.47
CA THR A 501 9.88 -12.42 -15.10
C THR A 501 8.68 -12.52 -14.18
N THR A 502 7.48 -12.25 -14.69
CA THR A 502 6.22 -12.47 -13.96
C THR A 502 5.94 -13.94 -13.74
N ALA A 503 6.15 -14.80 -14.74
CA ALA A 503 5.96 -16.24 -14.62
C ALA A 503 6.92 -16.86 -13.59
N THR A 504 8.20 -16.49 -13.63
CA THR A 504 9.19 -16.92 -12.62
C THR A 504 8.81 -16.41 -11.22
N TYR A 505 8.32 -15.18 -11.10
CA TYR A 505 7.85 -14.64 -9.83
C TYR A 505 6.66 -15.43 -9.26
N LEU A 506 5.67 -15.78 -10.09
CA LEU A 506 4.53 -16.61 -9.67
C LEU A 506 4.96 -18.01 -9.24
N ASP A 507 5.97 -18.57 -9.90
CA ASP A 507 6.56 -19.87 -9.54
C ASP A 507 7.27 -19.78 -8.18
N GLU A 508 8.08 -18.75 -7.96
CA GLU A 508 8.80 -18.51 -6.69
C GLU A 508 7.84 -18.27 -5.51
N GLN A 509 6.69 -17.64 -5.74
CA GLN A 509 5.66 -17.42 -4.72
C GLN A 509 4.70 -18.61 -4.55
N GLY A 510 4.84 -19.68 -5.34
CA GLY A 510 3.95 -20.85 -5.28
C GLY A 510 2.52 -20.58 -5.74
N LEU A 511 2.31 -19.54 -6.55
CA LEU A 511 0.99 -19.11 -7.04
C LEU A 511 0.57 -19.79 -8.35
N LYS A 512 1.50 -20.49 -9.02
CA LYS A 512 1.24 -21.21 -10.28
C LYS A 512 0.09 -22.24 -10.18
N PRO A 513 -0.01 -23.09 -9.14
CA PRO A 513 -1.11 -24.03 -9.00
C PRO A 513 -2.45 -23.32 -8.84
N THR A 514 -2.47 -22.24 -8.06
CA THR A 514 -3.68 -21.42 -7.84
C THR A 514 -4.10 -20.74 -9.12
N PHE A 515 -3.17 -20.07 -9.82
CA PHE A 515 -3.42 -19.44 -11.12
C PHE A 515 -3.92 -20.44 -12.16
N ASN A 516 -3.25 -21.59 -12.28
CA ASN A 516 -3.66 -22.65 -13.20
C ASN A 516 -5.00 -23.25 -12.78
N ARG A 517 -5.33 -23.36 -11.50
CA ARG A 517 -6.64 -23.83 -11.05
C ARG A 517 -7.74 -22.85 -11.44
N THR A 518 -7.54 -21.55 -11.24
CA THR A 518 -8.52 -20.53 -11.63
C THR A 518 -8.75 -20.52 -13.15
N VAL A 519 -7.67 -20.68 -13.93
CA VAL A 519 -7.73 -20.77 -15.40
C VAL A 519 -8.36 -22.10 -15.85
N SER A 520 -7.97 -23.23 -15.25
CA SER A 520 -8.52 -24.56 -15.55
C SER A 520 -9.99 -24.69 -15.16
N GLU A 521 -10.42 -24.14 -14.02
CA GLU A 521 -11.83 -24.12 -13.63
C GLU A 521 -12.67 -23.32 -14.64
N ALA A 522 -12.14 -22.22 -15.18
CA ALA A 522 -12.81 -21.47 -16.24
C ALA A 522 -12.90 -22.28 -17.54
N LEU A 523 -11.84 -23.00 -17.91
CA LEU A 523 -11.80 -23.89 -19.09
C LEU A 523 -12.69 -25.13 -18.93
N GLU A 524 -12.76 -25.74 -17.75
CA GLU A 524 -13.60 -26.89 -17.44
C GLU A 524 -15.09 -26.53 -17.53
N ARG A 525 -15.48 -25.34 -17.05
CA ARG A 525 -16.85 -24.83 -17.22
C ARG A 525 -17.23 -24.68 -18.69
N ILE A 526 -16.29 -24.29 -19.56
CA ILE A 526 -16.52 -24.19 -21.00
C ILE A 526 -16.66 -25.60 -21.61
N ALA A 527 -15.77 -26.53 -21.26
CA ALA A 527 -15.82 -27.90 -21.74
C ALA A 527 -17.09 -28.65 -21.31
N GLN A 528 -17.55 -28.43 -20.08
CA GLN A 528 -18.77 -29.05 -19.55
C GLN A 528 -20.03 -28.58 -20.28
N ARG A 529 -20.13 -27.28 -20.58
CA ARG A 529 -21.22 -26.72 -21.40
C ARG A 529 -21.23 -27.30 -22.82
N SER A 530 -20.05 -27.48 -23.43
CA SER A 530 -19.93 -28.12 -24.75
C SER A 530 -20.43 -29.56 -24.77
N ARG A 531 -20.12 -30.34 -23.72
CA ARG A 531 -20.58 -31.74 -23.61
C ARG A 531 -22.07 -31.84 -23.32
N GLU A 532 -22.62 -30.98 -22.48
CA GLU A 532 -24.06 -30.90 -22.19
C GLU A 532 -24.86 -30.54 -23.45
N PHE A 533 -24.32 -29.64 -24.26
CA PHE A 533 -24.91 -29.29 -25.56
C PHE A 533 -24.89 -30.46 -26.55
N GLN A 534 -23.76 -31.17 -26.68
CA GLN A 534 -23.67 -32.38 -27.53
C GLN A 534 -24.64 -33.49 -27.10
N LYS A 535 -24.83 -33.71 -25.79
CA LYS A 535 -25.82 -34.66 -25.28
C LYS A 535 -27.26 -34.26 -25.61
N THR A 536 -27.54 -32.95 -25.59
CA THR A 536 -28.87 -32.41 -25.91
C THR A 536 -29.18 -32.53 -27.40
N GLU A 537 -28.18 -32.40 -28.27
CA GLU A 537 -28.27 -32.65 -29.71
C GLU A 537 -28.47 -34.15 -30.03
N GLN A 538 -27.68 -35.04 -29.41
CA GLN A 538 -27.77 -36.49 -29.65
C GLN A 538 -29.09 -37.12 -29.16
N ALA A 539 -29.79 -36.47 -28.22
CA ALA A 539 -31.10 -36.91 -27.75
C ALA A 539 -32.25 -36.62 -28.74
N ARG A 540 -32.01 -35.86 -29.82
CA ARG A 540 -33.00 -35.65 -30.90
C ARG A 540 -32.80 -36.68 -32.02
N VAL A 541 -33.51 -37.81 -31.94
CA VAL A 541 -33.58 -38.83 -33.00
C VAL A 541 -34.66 -38.46 -34.04
N PRO A 542 -34.50 -38.77 -35.35
CA PRO A 542 -35.17 -38.07 -36.46
C PRO A 542 -36.54 -38.65 -36.85
N ARG A 543 -37.49 -37.78 -37.23
CA ARG A 543 -38.77 -38.16 -37.85
C ARG A 543 -38.71 -38.00 -39.37
N ALA A 544 -39.28 -38.97 -40.08
CA ALA A 544 -39.30 -39.14 -41.53
C ALA A 544 -40.35 -38.24 -42.24
N PRO A 545 -40.39 -38.16 -43.59
CA PRO A 545 -40.32 -36.90 -44.33
C PRO A 545 -41.67 -36.38 -44.80
N THR A 546 -41.89 -35.08 -44.66
CA THR A 546 -42.95 -34.34 -45.38
C THR A 546 -42.26 -33.29 -46.25
N SER A 547 -42.61 -33.30 -47.53
CA SER A 547 -42.05 -32.50 -48.63
C SER A 547 -42.49 -31.02 -48.57
N PRO A 548 -41.89 -30.14 -49.39
CA PRO A 548 -40.70 -29.35 -49.13
C PRO A 548 -41.11 -27.88 -48.89
N SER A 549 -41.02 -27.39 -47.65
CA SER A 549 -41.01 -25.95 -47.38
C SER A 549 -39.55 -25.47 -47.41
N PRO A 550 -39.25 -24.34 -48.08
CA PRO A 550 -37.89 -23.83 -48.25
C PRO A 550 -37.44 -23.11 -46.97
N GLU A 551 -37.35 -23.84 -45.87
CA GLU A 551 -36.58 -23.40 -44.71
C GLU A 551 -35.39 -24.33 -44.64
N LEU A 552 -34.43 -24.11 -45.55
CA LEU A 552 -33.05 -24.46 -45.28
C LEU A 552 -32.75 -23.98 -43.86
N ASP A 553 -32.15 -24.83 -43.03
CA ASP A 553 -31.36 -24.44 -41.86
C ASP A 553 -30.23 -23.49 -42.34
N CYS A 554 -30.61 -22.26 -42.66
CA CYS A 554 -29.80 -21.31 -43.41
C CYS A 554 -29.00 -20.51 -42.37
N PHE A 555 -27.89 -21.09 -41.92
CA PHE A 555 -26.90 -20.31 -41.19
C PHE A 555 -26.44 -19.15 -42.07
N HIS A 556 -26.58 -17.92 -41.58
CA HIS A 556 -26.14 -16.75 -42.30
C HIS A 556 -24.62 -16.66 -42.20
N GLU A 557 -23.93 -16.72 -43.33
CA GLU A 557 -22.47 -16.52 -43.35
C GLU A 557 -22.13 -15.12 -42.86
N THR A 558 -21.24 -15.02 -41.88
CA THR A 558 -20.75 -13.76 -41.35
C THR A 558 -19.47 -13.34 -42.04
N LEU A 559 -19.18 -12.04 -41.97
CA LEU A 559 -17.97 -11.43 -42.53
C LEU A 559 -16.66 -11.93 -41.88
N SER A 560 -16.73 -12.44 -40.65
CA SER A 560 -15.61 -13.12 -39.98
C SER A 560 -15.41 -14.57 -40.42
N GLY A 561 -16.18 -15.03 -41.41
CA GLY A 561 -16.09 -16.38 -41.96
C GLY A 561 -16.77 -17.48 -41.13
N CYS A 562 -17.45 -17.15 -40.02
CA CYS A 562 -18.24 -18.11 -39.23
C CYS A 562 -19.73 -18.07 -39.63
N GLY A 563 -20.51 -19.10 -39.27
CA GLY A 563 -21.96 -19.09 -39.46
C GLY A 563 -22.69 -18.45 -38.28
N CYS A 564 -23.72 -17.64 -38.52
CA CYS A 564 -24.61 -17.11 -37.48
C CYS A 564 -25.91 -17.91 -37.40
N LYS A 565 -26.25 -18.40 -36.21
CA LYS A 565 -27.50 -19.13 -35.94
C LYS A 565 -28.75 -18.25 -35.96
N ASN A 566 -28.66 -17.01 -35.48
CA ASN A 566 -29.77 -16.05 -35.54
C ASN A 566 -29.24 -14.60 -35.45
N PRO A 567 -29.26 -13.83 -36.54
CA PRO A 567 -28.77 -12.46 -36.56
C PRO A 567 -29.65 -11.47 -35.77
N TYR A 568 -30.90 -11.82 -35.44
CA TYR A 568 -31.82 -10.98 -34.67
C TYR A 568 -31.77 -11.24 -33.16
N ASN A 569 -30.96 -12.20 -32.71
CA ASN A 569 -30.84 -12.55 -31.30
C ASN A 569 -29.37 -12.77 -30.88
N PRO A 570 -28.55 -11.71 -30.82
CA PRO A 570 -27.18 -11.79 -30.35
C PRO A 570 -27.11 -12.16 -28.85
N SER A 571 -25.96 -12.68 -28.40
CA SER A 571 -25.77 -13.11 -27.01
C SER A 571 -25.88 -11.97 -25.99
N GLU A 572 -26.14 -12.30 -24.72
CA GLU A 572 -26.26 -11.31 -23.63
C GLU A 572 -25.01 -10.42 -23.51
N ASN A 573 -23.81 -11.01 -23.69
CA ASN A 573 -22.55 -10.27 -23.71
C ASN A 573 -22.49 -9.26 -24.87
N VAL A 574 -22.94 -9.65 -26.06
CA VAL A 574 -23.01 -8.74 -27.21
C VAL A 574 -24.10 -7.69 -26.99
N ARG A 575 -25.27 -8.06 -26.45
CA ARG A 575 -26.37 -7.13 -26.12
C ARG A 575 -25.91 -6.06 -25.11
N ALA A 576 -25.16 -6.46 -24.07
CA ALA A 576 -24.64 -5.57 -23.03
C ALA A 576 -23.59 -4.58 -23.58
N VAL A 577 -22.69 -5.05 -24.45
CA VAL A 577 -21.62 -4.22 -25.03
C VAL A 577 -22.14 -3.33 -26.16
N THR A 578 -23.15 -3.77 -26.92
CA THR A 578 -23.63 -3.09 -28.14
C THR A 578 -24.93 -2.31 -27.98
N LYS A 579 -25.58 -2.37 -26.80
CA LYS A 579 -26.91 -1.78 -26.53
C LYS A 579 -27.94 -2.18 -27.60
N HIS A 580 -27.98 -3.46 -27.92
CA HIS A 580 -28.80 -4.00 -29.01
C HIS A 580 -30.30 -3.73 -28.78
N VAL A 581 -31.00 -3.26 -29.83
CA VAL A 581 -32.44 -3.03 -29.80
C VAL A 581 -33.15 -4.28 -30.33
N ASP A 582 -34.00 -4.87 -29.49
CA ASP A 582 -34.77 -6.08 -29.83
C ASP A 582 -35.61 -5.85 -31.11
N GLY A 583 -35.46 -6.76 -32.09
CA GLY A 583 -36.13 -6.69 -33.39
C GLY A 583 -35.26 -6.17 -34.56
N THR A 584 -34.04 -5.72 -34.30
CA THR A 584 -33.09 -5.31 -35.34
C THR A 584 -32.02 -6.38 -35.61
N PRO A 585 -31.46 -6.53 -36.83
CA PRO A 585 -30.36 -7.45 -37.07
C PRO A 585 -29.05 -6.92 -36.46
N CYS A 586 -28.22 -7.82 -35.92
CA CYS A 586 -26.93 -7.49 -35.32
C CYS A 586 -26.01 -6.85 -36.37
N ARG A 587 -25.47 -5.66 -36.06
CA ARG A 587 -24.56 -4.91 -36.95
C ARG A 587 -23.08 -5.15 -36.64
N PHE A 588 -22.78 -5.82 -35.53
CA PHE A 588 -21.42 -5.95 -34.98
C PHE A 588 -20.79 -7.28 -35.39
N TRP A 589 -20.57 -7.44 -36.69
CA TRP A 589 -20.09 -8.69 -37.30
C TRP A 589 -18.63 -9.02 -36.94
N ASN A 590 -17.85 -8.03 -36.50
CA ASN A 590 -16.50 -8.20 -35.96
C ASN A 590 -16.46 -8.92 -34.60
N MET A 591 -17.60 -9.01 -33.90
CA MET A 591 -17.76 -9.74 -32.64
C MET A 591 -18.35 -11.14 -32.84
N CYS A 592 -18.63 -11.55 -34.08
CA CYS A 592 -19.33 -12.79 -34.35
C CYS A 592 -18.63 -14.00 -33.76
N ILE A 593 -17.31 -14.14 -33.89
CA ILE A 593 -16.60 -15.31 -33.33
C ILE A 593 -16.64 -15.40 -31.79
N ARG A 594 -16.94 -14.27 -31.12
CA ARG A 594 -17.11 -14.20 -29.66
C ARG A 594 -18.57 -14.32 -29.23
N CYS A 595 -19.49 -14.35 -30.18
CA CYS A 595 -20.91 -14.46 -29.91
C CYS A 595 -21.27 -15.94 -29.67
N ASP A 596 -22.04 -16.21 -28.62
CA ASP A 596 -22.53 -17.55 -28.26
C ASP A 596 -23.44 -18.17 -29.33
N ARG A 597 -23.80 -17.40 -30.37
CA ARG A 597 -24.60 -17.82 -31.52
C ARG A 597 -23.78 -18.08 -32.78
N SER A 598 -22.45 -17.99 -32.70
CA SER A 598 -21.56 -18.34 -33.80
C SER A 598 -21.32 -19.84 -33.89
N ILE A 599 -21.21 -20.33 -35.12
CA ILE A 599 -20.99 -21.74 -35.43
C ILE A 599 -19.84 -21.83 -36.43
N VAL A 600 -18.88 -22.69 -36.14
CA VAL A 600 -17.79 -23.02 -37.04
C VAL A 600 -18.00 -24.45 -37.53
N THR A 601 -18.02 -24.61 -38.84
CA THR A 601 -18.15 -25.88 -39.57
C THR A 601 -16.93 -26.12 -40.46
N GLU A 602 -16.77 -27.35 -40.96
CA GLU A 602 -15.68 -27.70 -41.89
C GLU A 602 -15.66 -26.81 -43.14
N ARG A 603 -16.83 -26.40 -43.64
CA ARG A 603 -16.97 -25.52 -44.82
C ARG A 603 -16.52 -24.08 -44.56
N THR A 604 -16.58 -23.63 -43.31
CA THR A 604 -16.22 -22.26 -42.90
C THR A 604 -14.75 -22.11 -42.48
N LEU A 605 -14.06 -23.22 -42.19
CA LEU A 605 -12.66 -23.23 -41.77
C LEU A 605 -11.71 -22.51 -42.75
N PRO A 606 -11.80 -22.73 -44.09
CA PRO A 606 -10.91 -22.04 -45.03
C PRO A 606 -11.03 -20.51 -44.94
N LYS A 607 -12.26 -19.98 -44.80
CA LYS A 607 -12.55 -18.54 -44.66
C LYS A 607 -12.01 -17.98 -43.34
N LEU A 608 -12.12 -18.76 -42.25
CA LEU A 608 -11.59 -18.39 -40.94
C LEU A 608 -10.05 -18.26 -40.95
N ILE A 609 -9.37 -19.15 -41.70
CA ILE A 609 -7.91 -19.14 -41.89
C ILE A 609 -7.48 -17.88 -42.67
N VAL A 610 -8.21 -17.52 -43.74
CA VAL A 610 -7.97 -16.29 -44.50
C VAL A 610 -8.18 -15.05 -43.62
N TYR A 611 -9.27 -15.02 -42.83
CA TYR A 611 -9.55 -13.91 -41.90
C TYR A 611 -8.44 -13.74 -40.85
N ARG A 612 -7.95 -14.84 -40.26
CA ARG A 612 -6.82 -14.83 -39.31
C ARG A 612 -5.56 -14.21 -39.93
N ARG A 613 -5.20 -14.60 -41.16
CA ARG A 613 -4.03 -14.06 -41.86
C ARG A 613 -4.12 -12.53 -42.01
N ARG A 614 -5.28 -12.01 -42.41
CA ARG A 614 -5.48 -10.56 -42.58
C ARG A 614 -5.40 -9.78 -41.27
N VAL A 615 -6.03 -10.30 -40.20
CA VAL A 615 -5.96 -9.66 -38.88
C VAL A 615 -4.52 -9.61 -38.38
N ASN A 616 -3.74 -10.69 -38.57
CA ASN A 616 -2.32 -10.70 -38.22
C ASN A 616 -1.50 -9.68 -39.02
N VAL A 617 -1.66 -9.60 -40.34
CA VAL A 617 -0.99 -8.58 -41.16
C VAL A 617 -1.35 -7.16 -40.72
N ALA A 618 -2.61 -6.92 -40.36
CA ALA A 618 -3.07 -5.60 -39.91
C ALA A 618 -2.62 -5.25 -38.48
N LEU A 619 -2.42 -6.26 -37.61
CA LEU A 619 -1.82 -6.09 -36.28
C LEU A 619 -0.30 -5.82 -36.39
N GLU A 620 0.39 -6.49 -37.31
CA GLU A 620 1.82 -6.31 -37.58
C GLU A 620 2.13 -4.95 -38.21
N SER A 621 1.27 -4.46 -39.10
CA SER A 621 1.41 -3.15 -39.76
C SER A 621 0.85 -1.95 -38.97
N ASP A 622 0.33 -2.18 -37.76
CA ASP A 622 -0.36 -1.19 -36.89
C ASP A 622 -1.38 -0.31 -37.64
N SER A 623 -2.28 -0.96 -38.38
CA SER A 623 -3.26 -0.25 -39.22
C SER A 623 -4.16 0.69 -38.38
N PRO A 624 -4.39 1.95 -38.83
CA PRO A 624 -5.24 2.91 -38.12
C PRO A 624 -6.66 2.40 -37.81
N ALA A 625 -7.19 1.50 -38.64
CA ALA A 625 -8.52 0.93 -38.47
C ALA A 625 -8.65 -0.04 -37.26
N ILE A 626 -7.54 -0.65 -36.83
CA ILE A 626 -7.52 -1.61 -35.71
C ILE A 626 -7.07 -0.96 -34.40
N ARG A 627 -6.35 0.16 -34.44
CA ARG A 627 -5.70 0.79 -33.28
C ARG A 627 -6.62 0.97 -32.07
N GLY A 628 -7.86 1.43 -32.27
CA GLY A 628 -8.84 1.64 -31.19
C GLY A 628 -9.47 0.37 -30.62
N ARG A 629 -9.27 -0.80 -31.25
CA ARG A 629 -9.86 -2.09 -30.86
C ARG A 629 -8.84 -3.23 -30.93
N LYS A 630 -7.55 -2.91 -30.80
CA LYS A 630 -6.43 -3.84 -31.02
C LYS A 630 -6.55 -5.11 -30.17
N SER A 631 -6.86 -4.96 -28.89
CA SER A 631 -7.07 -6.07 -27.94
C SER A 631 -8.15 -7.05 -28.39
N LEU A 632 -9.25 -6.55 -28.96
CA LEU A 632 -10.37 -7.36 -29.43
C LEU A 632 -9.98 -8.24 -30.63
N PHE A 633 -9.14 -7.72 -31.53
CA PHE A 633 -8.64 -8.46 -32.68
C PHE A 633 -7.53 -9.46 -32.30
N GLU A 634 -6.65 -9.11 -31.35
CA GLU A 634 -5.68 -10.05 -30.77
C GLU A 634 -6.38 -11.23 -30.08
N ASP A 635 -7.46 -10.97 -29.34
CA ASP A 635 -8.29 -12.01 -28.74
C ASP A 635 -8.98 -12.88 -29.80
N ALA A 636 -9.47 -12.27 -30.88
CA ALA A 636 -10.07 -13.00 -31.99
C ALA A 636 -9.07 -13.92 -32.69
N VAL A 637 -7.82 -13.50 -32.88
CA VAL A 637 -6.75 -14.34 -33.42
C VAL A 637 -6.47 -15.53 -32.50
N LYS A 638 -6.32 -15.30 -31.19
CA LYS A 638 -6.11 -16.39 -30.22
C LYS A 638 -7.25 -17.41 -30.21
N LEU A 639 -8.50 -16.94 -30.35
CA LEU A 639 -9.66 -17.81 -30.48
C LEU A 639 -9.60 -18.65 -31.75
N ILE A 640 -9.22 -18.06 -32.89
CA ILE A 640 -9.04 -18.80 -34.16
C ILE A 640 -7.89 -19.80 -34.04
N ASP A 641 -6.78 -19.44 -33.39
CA ASP A 641 -5.66 -20.34 -33.12
C ASP A 641 -6.08 -21.56 -32.29
N GLY A 642 -6.94 -21.33 -31.28
CA GLY A 642 -7.51 -22.42 -30.49
C GLY A 642 -8.43 -23.35 -31.29
N ILE A 643 -9.19 -22.80 -32.25
CA ILE A 643 -10.06 -23.60 -33.14
C ILE A 643 -9.24 -24.42 -34.14
N LEU A 644 -8.10 -23.88 -34.61
CA LEU A 644 -7.19 -24.52 -35.56
C LEU A 644 -6.13 -25.41 -34.89
N ALA A 645 -6.12 -25.53 -33.56
CA ALA A 645 -5.23 -26.44 -32.85
C ALA A 645 -5.62 -27.90 -33.15
N GLU A 646 -4.62 -28.74 -33.44
CA GLU A 646 -4.81 -30.14 -33.82
C GLU A 646 -5.65 -30.89 -32.77
N ASP A 647 -6.68 -31.59 -33.24
CA ASP A 647 -7.57 -32.47 -32.46
C ASP A 647 -8.32 -31.80 -31.28
N MET A 648 -8.34 -30.46 -31.22
CA MET A 648 -9.12 -29.70 -30.22
C MET A 648 -10.59 -29.55 -30.62
N VAL A 649 -10.86 -29.18 -31.87
CA VAL A 649 -12.22 -28.97 -32.41
C VAL A 649 -12.45 -29.76 -33.70
N PHE A 650 -11.44 -29.80 -34.57
CA PHE A 650 -11.48 -30.54 -35.83
C PHE A 650 -10.29 -31.49 -35.94
N PRO A 651 -10.43 -32.66 -36.59
CA PRO A 651 -9.31 -33.57 -36.82
C PRO A 651 -8.20 -32.92 -37.64
N ALA A 652 -6.94 -33.25 -37.36
CA ALA A 652 -5.78 -32.71 -38.09
C ALA A 652 -5.83 -32.93 -39.62
N ALA A 653 -6.55 -33.94 -40.11
CA ALA A 653 -6.78 -34.16 -41.53
C ALA A 653 -7.66 -33.06 -42.16
N VAL A 654 -8.73 -32.66 -41.47
CA VAL A 654 -9.70 -31.65 -41.93
C VAL A 654 -9.06 -30.26 -41.96
N ILE A 655 -8.25 -29.95 -40.95
CA ILE A 655 -7.53 -28.66 -40.87
C ILE A 655 -6.54 -28.53 -42.04
N ARG A 656 -5.76 -29.57 -42.34
CA ARG A 656 -4.82 -29.57 -43.49
C ARG A 656 -5.54 -29.41 -44.83
N THR A 657 -6.69 -30.05 -45.01
CA THR A 657 -7.53 -29.82 -46.21
C THR A 657 -8.03 -28.39 -46.27
N ALA A 658 -8.47 -27.82 -45.14
CA ALA A 658 -8.95 -26.45 -45.07
C ALA A 658 -7.84 -25.42 -45.35
N GLU A 659 -6.60 -25.66 -44.91
CA GLU A 659 -5.44 -24.82 -45.22
C GLU A 659 -5.10 -24.81 -46.71
N HIS A 660 -5.21 -25.96 -47.38
CA HIS A 660 -4.99 -26.06 -48.81
C HIS A 660 -6.07 -25.28 -49.60
N VAL A 661 -7.33 -25.39 -49.18
CA VAL A 661 -8.44 -24.63 -49.77
C VAL A 661 -8.28 -23.14 -49.46
N ALA A 662 -7.87 -22.75 -48.26
CA ALA A 662 -7.63 -21.35 -47.90
C ALA A 662 -6.52 -20.71 -48.73
N ALA A 663 -5.53 -21.48 -49.19
CA ALA A 663 -4.46 -20.99 -50.05
C ALA A 663 -4.91 -20.70 -51.50
N THR A 664 -6.05 -21.25 -51.94
CA THR A 664 -6.61 -21.04 -53.27
C THR A 664 -7.78 -20.06 -53.29
N MET A 665 -8.22 -19.57 -52.13
CA MET A 665 -9.23 -18.52 -52.03
C MET A 665 -8.60 -17.16 -52.31
N ASP A 666 -9.12 -16.45 -53.32
CA ASP A 666 -8.73 -15.05 -53.58
C ASP A 666 -9.04 -14.15 -52.38
N ASP A 667 -8.19 -13.15 -52.14
CA ASP A 667 -8.27 -12.13 -51.08
C ASP A 667 -9.56 -11.27 -51.09
N LEU A 668 -10.50 -11.55 -52.00
CA LEU A 668 -11.73 -10.80 -52.28
C LEU A 668 -12.95 -11.26 -51.46
N LEU A 669 -12.75 -11.77 -50.25
CA LEU A 669 -13.82 -11.97 -49.26
C LEU A 669 -13.76 -10.92 -48.15
N VAL A 670 -14.39 -9.80 -48.48
CA VAL A 670 -15.11 -8.77 -47.71
C VAL A 670 -14.48 -8.20 -46.41
N ASP A 671 -14.47 -6.88 -46.42
CA ASP A 671 -13.67 -5.97 -45.61
C ASP A 671 -14.28 -5.60 -44.25
N HIS A 672 -13.49 -5.70 -43.19
CA HIS A 672 -13.72 -5.00 -41.91
C HIS A 672 -12.61 -4.00 -41.57
N LEU A 673 -11.60 -3.85 -42.44
CA LEU A 673 -10.56 -2.82 -42.31
C LEU A 673 -10.97 -1.52 -43.02
N ILE A 674 -11.88 -1.58 -44.01
CA ILE A 674 -12.30 -0.43 -44.82
C ILE A 674 -13.74 0.07 -44.52
N TYR A 675 -14.67 -0.77 -44.04
CA TYR A 675 -16.05 -0.32 -43.79
C TYR A 675 -16.25 0.23 -42.36
N GLN A 676 -16.11 1.56 -42.22
CA GLN A 676 -16.74 2.32 -41.13
C GLN A 676 -18.23 2.47 -41.45
N GLY A 677 -19.05 1.50 -41.03
CA GLY A 677 -20.49 1.65 -41.05
C GLY A 677 -20.93 2.70 -40.03
N PHE A 678 -21.69 3.70 -40.50
CA PHE A 678 -22.33 4.77 -39.73
C PHE A 678 -23.09 4.30 -38.48
#